data_AF-A0A077QYR0-F1
#
_entry.id   AF-A0A077QYR0-F1
#
_cell.length_a   1.000
_cell.length_b   1.000
_cell.length_c   1.000
_cell.angle_alpha   90.00
_cell.angle_beta   90.00
_cell.angle_gamma   90.00
#
_symmetry.space_group_name_H-M   'P 1'
#
loop_
_entity.id
_entity.type
_entity.pdbx_description
1 polymer ?
#
loop_
_entity_poly.entity_id
_entity_poly.type
_entity_poly.pdbx_seq_one_letter_code
_entity_poly.pdbx_strand_id
1 'polypeptide(L)'
;MIVRVRSKDGNFRFELQPADDASLLITKVLETMPTAEPESITFSNQPRGGEFPAGPLKGTTLAELGIGHGHLLFAAYKESVAAPSVPDAAPYEPTAESSTAPSASSAASSSQQVSSASSRPNKPWENVKEHSVDTYWESREGKITRKKDSTFCRHGTKGMCDYCMPLEPYDSKYQSENNIKHLSFHAYLRKQDIATNKPNQSFIPPLEEASYTVKKPCPSGSHPSWPAGICTKCQPSAITLQRQPYRMVDHVEFAHPDLIENILNFWRSTATQRFGFLLGRYEAYPDVPMGIKAVVEAIHEPPQEGELDGLTLGVPWEEQPRIEKLSNMCGLEFVGMIYSDLSPADPTHQDSSMAGKVVCKRHKDNFFLSGIETIFAAQLQLGNPNPSRFSSSGRFNSKFVTCILSGTEDGAVDVSAYQISEQGMGMVQADMIEASVNPNIIRVKPSEGERYVPEVFYRYTNEYKIDVKESAKPTFPVEYLIVNATHGFPNTPNPTFLSSKFAIENRPGLHDQDLTVALTSIGKIVGHKELFPIGDGIESTKGKSRADDDQVREKLVGALSDWHLLAFLDTSGFLDQDDMAALCRLATTHDSGAALDALLLRGGWQTLMALAREHVPQSSSSENKASEPTKEQFTYDGGMDSDDDAGFDDANEDFYDDGEGDDDEDVQISHVRRASARDETSGTDAATALAIAAAQADDGPTGVKVCSHCTYHNEPTASDCEICGLPL
;
A
#
# COMPACT_ATOMS: atom_id res chain seq x y z
N MET A 1 -55.00 -12.43 -8.92
CA MET A 1 -54.55 -12.74 -7.54
C MET A 1 -53.04 -13.01 -7.52
N ILE A 2 -52.34 -12.73 -6.41
CA ILE A 2 -50.90 -12.93 -6.30
C ILE A 2 -50.63 -14.14 -5.42
N VAL A 3 -50.01 -15.18 -5.96
CA VAL A 3 -49.52 -16.35 -5.20
C VAL A 3 -48.02 -16.19 -5.00
N ARG A 4 -47.56 -16.39 -3.76
CA ARG A 4 -46.14 -16.27 -3.40
C ARG A 4 -45.56 -17.68 -3.28
N VAL A 5 -44.44 -17.94 -3.92
CA VAL A 5 -43.75 -19.24 -3.83
C VAL A 5 -42.35 -19.02 -3.32
N ARG A 6 -41.97 -19.71 -2.25
CA ARG A 6 -40.62 -19.71 -1.68
C ARG A 6 -39.91 -21.01 -2.01
N SER A 7 -38.78 -20.95 -2.69
CA SER A 7 -37.87 -22.09 -2.88
C SER A 7 -36.47 -21.74 -2.41
N LYS A 8 -35.50 -22.63 -2.68
CA LYS A 8 -34.08 -22.37 -2.46
C LYS A 8 -33.52 -21.25 -3.36
N ASP A 9 -34.11 -20.99 -4.53
CA ASP A 9 -33.65 -19.93 -5.46
C ASP A 9 -34.23 -18.55 -5.13
N GLY A 10 -35.12 -18.48 -4.14
CA GLY A 10 -35.68 -17.22 -3.66
C GLY A 10 -37.19 -17.25 -3.50
N ASN A 11 -37.78 -16.06 -3.52
CA ASN A 11 -39.18 -15.83 -3.18
C ASN A 11 -39.89 -15.14 -4.36
N PHE A 12 -40.66 -15.91 -5.10
CA PHE A 12 -41.29 -15.50 -6.35
C PHE A 12 -42.75 -15.10 -6.13
N ARG A 13 -43.24 -14.17 -6.95
CA ARG A 13 -44.64 -13.72 -6.92
C ARG A 13 -45.25 -13.94 -8.29
N PHE A 14 -46.27 -14.79 -8.36
CA PHE A 14 -46.97 -15.11 -9.59
C PHE A 14 -48.35 -14.46 -9.60
N GLU A 15 -48.62 -13.68 -10.63
CA GLU A 15 -49.96 -13.19 -10.90
C GLU A 15 -50.74 -14.28 -11.65
N LEU A 16 -51.82 -14.74 -11.03
CA LEU A 16 -52.69 -15.84 -11.47
C LEU A 16 -54.15 -15.48 -11.15
N GLN A 17 -55.13 -16.11 -11.78
CA GLN A 17 -56.54 -15.97 -11.45
C GLN A 17 -57.04 -17.18 -10.65
N PRO A 18 -58.07 -17.03 -9.79
CA PRO A 18 -58.59 -18.15 -8.99
C PRO A 18 -59.10 -19.34 -9.83
N ALA A 19 -59.54 -19.07 -11.06
CA ALA A 19 -60.01 -20.09 -12.01
C ALA A 19 -58.88 -20.71 -12.84
N ASP A 20 -57.63 -20.24 -12.71
CA ASP A 20 -56.49 -20.82 -13.41
C ASP A 20 -56.20 -22.22 -12.87
N ASP A 21 -55.76 -23.12 -13.76
CA ASP A 21 -55.33 -24.46 -13.41
C ASP A 21 -53.98 -24.44 -12.69
N ALA A 22 -53.78 -25.34 -11.73
CA ALA A 22 -52.50 -25.46 -11.00
C ALA A 22 -51.30 -25.75 -11.93
N SER A 23 -51.53 -26.30 -13.14
CA SER A 23 -50.49 -26.46 -14.17
C SER A 23 -49.83 -25.14 -14.53
N LEU A 24 -50.58 -24.03 -14.60
CA LEU A 24 -50.03 -22.72 -14.93
C LEU A 24 -49.11 -22.20 -13.82
N LEU A 25 -49.44 -22.49 -12.55
CA LEU A 25 -48.57 -22.20 -11.41
C LEU A 25 -47.28 -23.02 -11.49
N ILE A 26 -47.36 -24.32 -11.83
CA ILE A 26 -46.21 -25.21 -11.97
C ILE A 26 -45.27 -24.74 -13.09
N THR A 27 -45.82 -24.35 -14.24
CA THR A 27 -45.04 -23.83 -15.36
C THR A 27 -44.29 -22.56 -14.98
N LYS A 28 -44.97 -21.58 -14.37
CA LYS A 28 -44.32 -20.33 -13.92
C LYS A 28 -43.25 -20.58 -12.85
N VAL A 29 -43.46 -21.56 -11.98
CA VAL A 29 -42.46 -21.97 -10.98
C VAL A 29 -41.21 -22.56 -11.66
N LEU A 30 -41.39 -23.42 -12.66
CA LEU A 30 -40.30 -24.02 -13.44
C LEU A 30 -39.51 -22.98 -14.25
N GLU A 31 -40.19 -21.99 -14.84
CA GLU A 31 -39.53 -20.87 -15.54
C GLU A 31 -38.60 -20.07 -14.62
N THR A 32 -38.95 -19.96 -13.34
CA THR A 32 -38.13 -19.27 -12.33
C THR A 32 -37.06 -20.15 -11.68
N MET A 33 -37.10 -21.47 -11.91
CA MET A 33 -36.22 -22.46 -11.28
C MET A 33 -35.59 -23.37 -12.36
N PRO A 34 -34.65 -22.85 -13.19
CA PRO A 34 -34.14 -23.55 -14.36
C PRO A 34 -33.29 -24.79 -14.04
N THR A 35 -32.79 -24.90 -12.81
CA THR A 35 -32.02 -26.06 -12.32
C THR A 35 -32.92 -27.14 -11.72
N ALA A 36 -34.24 -26.94 -11.66
CA ALA A 36 -35.19 -27.88 -11.07
C ALA A 36 -35.55 -29.03 -12.01
N GLU A 37 -35.44 -30.27 -11.51
CA GLU A 37 -36.00 -31.43 -12.20
C GLU A 37 -37.54 -31.39 -12.13
N PRO A 38 -38.27 -31.32 -13.27
CA PRO A 38 -39.70 -31.02 -13.29
C PRO A 38 -40.61 -31.99 -12.53
N GLU A 39 -40.23 -33.26 -12.42
CA GLU A 39 -41.00 -34.28 -11.72
C GLU A 39 -40.75 -34.30 -10.21
N SER A 40 -39.71 -33.60 -9.74
CA SER A 40 -39.30 -33.57 -8.34
C SER A 40 -39.95 -32.45 -7.52
N ILE A 41 -40.74 -31.58 -8.14
CA ILE A 41 -41.33 -30.41 -7.47
C ILE A 41 -42.43 -30.85 -6.50
N THR A 42 -42.29 -30.39 -5.25
CA THR A 42 -43.33 -30.49 -4.22
C THR A 42 -43.74 -29.09 -3.74
N PHE A 43 -45.00 -28.95 -3.33
CA PHE A 43 -45.53 -27.74 -2.69
C PHE A 43 -46.00 -28.04 -1.27
N SER A 44 -45.77 -27.12 -0.33
CA SER A 44 -46.30 -27.17 1.02
C SER A 44 -46.85 -25.81 1.47
N ASN A 45 -47.84 -25.82 2.35
CA ASN A 45 -48.35 -24.62 3.04
C ASN A 45 -47.52 -24.28 4.29
N GLN A 46 -46.51 -25.09 4.63
CA GLN A 46 -45.63 -24.88 5.78
C GLN A 46 -44.15 -24.97 5.39
N PRO A 47 -43.23 -24.32 6.12
CA PRO A 47 -41.81 -24.33 5.80
C PRO A 47 -41.13 -25.71 5.85
N ARG A 48 -41.67 -26.65 6.62
CA ARG A 48 -41.19 -28.03 6.74
C ARG A 48 -42.38 -28.97 7.01
N GLY A 49 -42.48 -30.06 6.25
CA GLY A 49 -43.56 -31.05 6.37
C GLY A 49 -44.82 -30.68 5.59
N GLY A 50 -45.62 -31.69 5.24
CA GLY A 50 -46.83 -31.52 4.42
C GLY A 50 -46.56 -31.22 2.94
N GLU A 51 -45.44 -31.73 2.41
CA GLU A 51 -45.07 -31.59 0.99
C GLU A 51 -45.94 -32.50 0.12
N PHE A 52 -46.61 -31.91 -0.86
CA PHE A 52 -47.41 -32.62 -1.86
C PHE A 52 -46.73 -32.50 -3.22
N PRO A 53 -46.55 -33.61 -3.96
CA PRO A 53 -46.03 -33.56 -5.33
C PRO A 53 -46.88 -32.65 -6.21
N ALA A 54 -46.24 -31.87 -7.08
CA ALA A 54 -46.91 -30.94 -7.97
C ALA A 54 -47.69 -31.66 -9.11
N GLY A 55 -47.23 -32.84 -9.53
CA GLY A 55 -47.83 -33.61 -10.64
C GLY A 55 -49.34 -33.86 -10.50
N PRO A 56 -49.82 -34.39 -9.36
CA PRO A 56 -51.25 -34.64 -9.11
C PRO A 56 -52.15 -33.41 -9.02
N LEU A 57 -51.60 -32.18 -8.94
CA LEU A 57 -52.39 -30.95 -8.84
C LEU A 57 -52.89 -30.47 -10.22
N LYS A 58 -52.29 -30.98 -11.31
CA LYS A 58 -52.68 -30.65 -12.67
C LYS A 58 -54.13 -31.08 -12.95
N GLY A 59 -54.96 -30.17 -13.46
CA GLY A 59 -56.38 -30.44 -13.72
C GLY A 59 -57.33 -29.96 -12.61
N THR A 60 -56.82 -29.32 -11.55
CA THR A 60 -57.62 -28.67 -10.51
C THR A 60 -57.36 -27.17 -10.48
N THR A 61 -58.41 -26.39 -10.25
CA THR A 61 -58.28 -24.93 -10.19
C THR A 61 -57.64 -24.48 -8.88
N LEU A 62 -56.94 -23.35 -8.90
CA LEU A 62 -56.31 -22.81 -7.69
C LEU A 62 -57.33 -22.51 -6.57
N ALA A 63 -58.55 -22.12 -6.92
CA ALA A 63 -59.64 -21.92 -5.96
C ALA A 63 -60.07 -23.23 -5.26
N GLU A 64 -60.16 -24.34 -5.99
CA GLU A 64 -60.50 -25.67 -5.43
C GLU A 64 -59.39 -26.21 -4.53
N LEU A 65 -58.14 -25.85 -4.81
CA LEU A 65 -56.98 -26.15 -3.96
C LEU A 65 -56.86 -25.22 -2.74
N GLY A 66 -57.77 -24.26 -2.56
CA GLY A 66 -57.74 -23.29 -1.47
C GLY A 66 -56.61 -22.26 -1.59
N ILE A 67 -56.05 -22.07 -2.78
CA ILE A 67 -54.98 -21.11 -3.05
C ILE A 67 -55.58 -19.75 -3.42
N GLY A 68 -55.55 -18.81 -2.48
CA GLY A 68 -56.08 -17.45 -2.64
C GLY A 68 -55.03 -16.36 -2.79
N HIS A 69 -55.49 -15.10 -2.90
CA HIS A 69 -54.60 -13.94 -2.97
C HIS A 69 -53.73 -13.82 -1.70
N GLY A 70 -52.42 -13.72 -1.88
CA GLY A 70 -51.45 -13.58 -0.81
C GLY A 70 -50.98 -14.90 -0.18
N HIS A 71 -51.50 -16.06 -0.63
CA HIS A 71 -51.08 -17.36 -0.12
C HIS A 71 -49.59 -17.60 -0.42
N LEU A 72 -48.83 -18.06 0.59
CA LEU A 72 -47.43 -18.44 0.49
C LEU A 72 -47.30 -19.96 0.43
N LEU A 73 -46.76 -20.46 -0.67
CA LEU A 73 -46.41 -21.86 -0.87
C LEU A 73 -44.89 -22.03 -0.77
N PHE A 74 -44.45 -23.12 -0.18
CA PHE A 74 -43.04 -23.52 -0.14
C PHE A 74 -42.81 -24.58 -1.21
N ALA A 75 -41.89 -24.34 -2.13
CA ALA A 75 -41.54 -25.26 -3.21
C ALA A 75 -40.17 -25.89 -2.94
N ALA A 76 -40.10 -27.22 -2.99
CA ALA A 76 -38.85 -27.98 -2.92
C ALA A 76 -38.69 -28.85 -4.17
N TYR A 77 -37.46 -29.08 -4.60
CA TYR A 77 -37.14 -29.83 -5.81
C TYR A 77 -35.69 -30.35 -5.78
N LYS A 78 -35.41 -31.39 -6.58
CA LYS A 78 -34.06 -31.92 -6.82
C LYS A 78 -33.41 -31.21 -8.00
N GLU A 79 -32.13 -30.88 -7.87
CA GLU A 79 -31.35 -30.27 -8.96
C GLU A 79 -31.07 -31.28 -10.08
N SER A 80 -31.32 -30.86 -11.32
CA SER A 80 -30.94 -31.59 -12.51
C SER A 80 -29.42 -31.49 -12.71
N VAL A 81 -28.71 -32.63 -12.68
CA VAL A 81 -27.29 -32.69 -13.05
C VAL A 81 -27.20 -32.70 -14.59
N ALA A 82 -27.14 -31.53 -15.21
CA ALA A 82 -26.91 -31.43 -16.65
C ALA A 82 -25.40 -31.42 -16.95
N ALA A 83 -24.94 -32.45 -17.67
CA ALA A 83 -23.61 -32.48 -18.29
C ALA A 83 -23.52 -31.49 -19.48
N PRO A 84 -22.33 -30.92 -19.78
CA PRO A 84 -22.17 -29.90 -20.82
C PRO A 84 -22.32 -30.49 -22.23
N SER A 85 -23.19 -29.91 -23.04
CA SER A 85 -23.39 -30.30 -24.45
C SER A 85 -22.41 -29.58 -25.39
N VAL A 86 -21.64 -30.37 -26.13
CA VAL A 86 -20.88 -30.02 -27.36
C VAL A 86 -21.46 -30.91 -28.47
N PRO A 87 -21.50 -30.50 -29.75
CA PRO A 87 -22.50 -31.02 -30.69
C PRO A 87 -22.05 -32.29 -31.43
N ASP A 88 -23.09 -32.99 -31.90
CA ASP A 88 -23.19 -33.80 -33.12
C ASP A 88 -23.03 -35.34 -33.05
N ALA A 89 -23.84 -35.97 -33.92
CA ALA A 89 -23.88 -37.34 -34.43
C ALA A 89 -24.49 -38.47 -33.57
N ALA A 90 -25.35 -39.24 -34.25
CA ALA A 90 -26.26 -40.28 -33.79
C ALA A 90 -25.61 -41.71 -33.80
N PRO A 91 -26.38 -42.83 -33.73
CA PRO A 91 -26.72 -43.52 -32.48
C PRO A 91 -26.35 -45.03 -32.51
N TYR A 92 -26.06 -45.68 -31.37
CA TYR A 92 -26.48 -47.09 -31.12
C TYR A 92 -26.25 -47.56 -29.66
N GLU A 93 -27.05 -48.55 -29.28
CA GLU A 93 -27.40 -49.10 -27.96
C GLU A 93 -26.32 -49.92 -27.21
N PRO A 94 -26.53 -50.19 -25.89
CA PRO A 94 -25.63 -50.93 -25.02
C PRO A 94 -26.04 -52.40 -24.82
N THR A 95 -25.11 -53.23 -24.33
CA THR A 95 -25.43 -54.45 -23.56
C THR A 95 -24.67 -54.48 -22.25
N ALA A 96 -25.41 -54.79 -21.20
CA ALA A 96 -24.98 -54.97 -19.82
C ALA A 96 -25.06 -56.45 -19.44
N GLU A 97 -24.15 -56.89 -18.57
CA GLU A 97 -24.27 -57.99 -17.61
C GLU A 97 -23.28 -57.65 -16.47
N SER A 98 -23.45 -57.96 -15.19
CA SER A 98 -24.56 -58.52 -14.41
C SER A 98 -24.23 -58.21 -12.94
N SER A 99 -25.29 -58.06 -12.16
CA SER A 99 -25.34 -57.88 -10.71
C SER A 99 -24.82 -59.08 -9.88
N THR A 100 -24.38 -58.84 -8.64
CA THR A 100 -25.02 -59.38 -7.41
C THR A 100 -24.30 -58.89 -6.14
N ALA A 101 -25.10 -58.37 -5.20
CA ALA A 101 -24.77 -58.04 -3.80
C ALA A 101 -24.95 -59.30 -2.89
N PRO A 102 -24.74 -59.32 -1.55
CA PRO A 102 -25.47 -58.44 -0.60
C PRO A 102 -24.87 -58.17 0.82
N SER A 103 -25.55 -57.28 1.56
CA SER A 103 -25.84 -57.28 3.02
C SER A 103 -24.85 -56.77 4.09
N ALA A 104 -25.24 -55.64 4.71
CA ALA A 104 -25.64 -55.45 6.12
C ALA A 104 -24.64 -55.40 7.32
N SER A 105 -24.59 -54.19 7.93
CA SER A 105 -24.83 -53.83 9.36
C SER A 105 -23.87 -54.20 10.52
N SER A 106 -23.44 -53.17 11.28
CA SER A 106 -23.38 -53.03 12.78
C SER A 106 -22.48 -51.82 13.15
N ALA A 107 -22.99 -50.60 13.41
CA ALA A 107 -23.50 -50.05 14.68
C ALA A 107 -22.44 -49.78 15.80
N ALA A 108 -22.17 -48.50 16.10
CA ALA A 108 -22.27 -47.89 17.45
C ALA A 108 -21.82 -46.40 17.48
N SER A 109 -22.80 -45.52 17.52
CA SER A 109 -22.97 -44.25 18.25
C SER A 109 -21.75 -43.52 18.86
N SER A 110 -21.54 -42.26 18.44
CA SER A 110 -21.36 -41.14 19.37
C SER A 110 -21.93 -39.86 18.78
N SER A 111 -22.60 -39.10 19.64
CA SER A 111 -23.46 -37.95 19.37
C SER A 111 -22.67 -36.69 19.01
N GLN A 112 -22.96 -36.08 17.86
CA GLN A 112 -22.73 -34.66 17.62
C GLN A 112 -24.06 -33.98 17.25
N GLN A 113 -24.47 -33.07 18.13
CA GLN A 113 -25.52 -32.10 17.88
C GLN A 113 -25.08 -31.18 16.75
N VAL A 114 -25.65 -31.34 15.57
CA VAL A 114 -25.63 -30.31 14.53
C VAL A 114 -26.77 -29.34 14.78
N SER A 115 -26.44 -28.22 15.44
CA SER A 115 -27.24 -27.01 15.44
C SER A 115 -27.29 -26.47 14.00
N SER A 116 -28.37 -26.79 13.29
CA SER A 116 -28.69 -26.21 11.98
C SER A 116 -29.20 -24.77 12.17
N ALA A 117 -28.27 -23.84 12.43
CA ALA A 117 -28.51 -22.43 12.21
C ALA A 117 -28.46 -22.18 10.70
N SER A 118 -29.57 -21.71 10.13
CA SER A 118 -29.63 -21.17 8.78
C SER A 118 -28.80 -19.88 8.75
N SER A 119 -27.53 -19.97 8.35
CA SER A 119 -26.67 -18.80 8.21
C SER A 119 -27.17 -17.95 7.04
N ARG A 120 -27.51 -16.70 7.32
CA ARG A 120 -27.64 -15.66 6.29
C ARG A 120 -26.30 -15.56 5.54
N PRO A 121 -26.29 -15.26 4.23
CA PRO A 121 -25.03 -14.94 3.57
C PRO A 121 -24.38 -13.78 4.31
N ASN A 122 -23.16 -14.02 4.81
CA ASN A 122 -22.43 -13.01 5.56
C ASN A 122 -22.20 -11.79 4.66
N LYS A 123 -22.40 -10.61 5.22
CA LYS A 123 -22.12 -9.36 4.50
C LYS A 123 -20.62 -9.25 4.22
N PRO A 124 -20.20 -8.54 3.14
CA PRO A 124 -18.80 -8.42 2.77
C PRO A 124 -17.88 -7.99 3.92
N TRP A 125 -18.37 -7.12 4.81
CA TRP A 125 -17.62 -6.54 5.93
C TRP A 125 -17.58 -7.39 7.20
N GLU A 126 -18.34 -8.49 7.29
CA GLU A 126 -18.44 -9.28 8.54
C GLU A 126 -17.24 -10.23 8.75
N ASN A 127 -16.60 -10.70 7.68
CA ASN A 127 -15.48 -11.66 7.74
C ASN A 127 -14.14 -11.08 7.28
N VAL A 128 -14.04 -9.75 7.20
CA VAL A 128 -12.82 -9.08 6.76
C VAL A 128 -11.73 -9.25 7.83
N LYS A 129 -10.56 -9.73 7.41
CA LYS A 129 -9.37 -9.76 8.25
C LYS A 129 -8.62 -8.44 8.07
N GLU A 130 -8.76 -7.55 9.04
CA GLU A 130 -8.06 -6.26 9.08
C GLU A 130 -6.59 -6.43 9.49
N HIS A 131 -5.76 -5.40 9.26
CA HIS A 131 -4.36 -5.43 9.70
C HIS A 131 -4.29 -5.37 11.24
N SER A 132 -3.21 -5.88 11.81
CA SER A 132 -2.97 -5.89 13.26
C SER A 132 -3.04 -4.48 13.87
N VAL A 133 -2.55 -3.46 13.16
CA VAL A 133 -2.59 -2.06 13.58
C VAL A 133 -4.03 -1.52 13.69
N ASP A 134 -4.94 -1.99 12.84
CA ASP A 134 -6.33 -1.54 12.86
C ASP A 134 -7.06 -2.11 14.06
N THR A 135 -6.89 -3.42 14.32
CA THR A 135 -7.43 -4.07 15.52
C THR A 135 -6.85 -3.47 16.80
N TYR A 136 -5.56 -3.08 16.78
CA TYR A 136 -4.91 -2.39 17.89
C TYR A 136 -5.58 -1.05 18.19
N TRP A 137 -5.81 -0.20 17.18
CA TRP A 137 -6.43 1.11 17.37
C TRP A 137 -7.91 1.03 17.71
N GLU A 138 -8.63 0.05 17.17
CA GLU A 138 -10.02 -0.22 17.51
C GLU A 138 -10.19 -0.55 19.00
N SER A 139 -9.27 -1.33 19.58
CA SER A 139 -9.32 -1.71 20.99
C SER A 139 -9.11 -0.54 21.97
N ARG A 140 -8.79 0.66 21.47
CA ARG A 140 -8.38 1.82 22.27
C ARG A 140 -9.31 3.01 22.12
N GLU A 141 -9.38 3.81 23.18
CA GLU A 141 -10.18 5.05 23.14
C GLU A 141 -9.48 6.17 22.37
N GLY A 142 -8.16 6.16 22.26
CA GLY A 142 -7.39 7.15 21.50
C GLY A 142 -7.48 8.60 22.00
N LYS A 143 -8.24 8.87 23.07
CA LYS A 143 -8.43 10.21 23.62
C LYS A 143 -7.12 10.79 24.13
N ILE A 144 -6.98 12.09 23.90
CA ILE A 144 -5.78 12.85 24.25
C ILE A 144 -5.93 13.33 25.69
N THR A 145 -5.04 12.89 26.56
CA THR A 145 -5.09 13.26 27.98
C THR A 145 -4.61 14.70 28.17
N ARG A 146 -5.38 15.48 28.94
CA ARG A 146 -5.00 16.85 29.30
C ARG A 146 -4.58 16.92 30.76
N LYS A 147 -3.55 17.73 31.03
CA LYS A 147 -3.18 18.11 32.40
C LYS A 147 -4.21 19.10 32.96
N LYS A 148 -4.31 19.18 34.29
CA LYS A 148 -5.17 20.17 34.96
C LYS A 148 -4.69 21.57 34.61
N ASP A 149 -5.57 22.41 34.09
CA ASP A 149 -5.30 23.82 33.84
C ASP A 149 -5.21 24.57 35.18
N SER A 150 -4.07 25.22 35.45
CA SER A 150 -3.83 25.93 36.70
C SER A 150 -4.71 27.18 36.88
N THR A 151 -5.23 27.73 35.78
CA THR A 151 -5.99 28.99 35.75
C THR A 151 -7.49 28.75 35.76
N PHE A 152 -7.97 27.77 34.99
CA PHE A 152 -9.41 27.57 34.77
C PHE A 152 -10.02 26.37 35.54
N CYS A 153 -9.22 25.39 35.98
CA CYS A 153 -9.77 24.23 36.70
C CYS A 153 -10.03 24.53 38.19
N ARG A 154 -11.32 24.71 38.55
CA ARG A 154 -11.77 24.95 39.93
C ARG A 154 -12.24 23.68 40.66
N HIS A 155 -11.55 22.57 40.48
CA HIS A 155 -11.84 21.30 41.15
C HIS A 155 -10.60 20.70 41.82
N GLY A 156 -10.81 19.75 42.74
CA GLY A 156 -9.73 18.98 43.37
C GLY A 156 -8.97 18.08 42.37
N THR A 157 -7.94 17.37 42.83
CA THR A 157 -7.03 16.54 41.98
C THR A 157 -7.73 15.39 41.26
N LYS A 158 -8.83 14.86 41.81
CA LYS A 158 -9.67 13.81 41.20
C LYS A 158 -10.91 14.34 40.48
N GLY A 159 -11.12 15.65 40.45
CA GLY A 159 -12.21 16.26 39.71
C GLY A 159 -11.86 16.40 38.22
N MET A 160 -12.87 16.60 37.39
CA MET A 160 -12.72 16.87 35.95
C MET A 160 -13.69 17.99 35.55
N CYS A 161 -13.24 18.92 34.71
CA CYS A 161 -14.08 19.93 34.06
C CYS A 161 -13.71 20.05 32.57
N ASP A 162 -14.43 20.90 31.84
CA ASP A 162 -14.27 21.11 30.40
C ASP A 162 -12.84 21.53 29.98
N TYR A 163 -12.04 22.08 30.89
CA TYR A 163 -10.66 22.49 30.62
C TYR A 163 -9.63 21.36 30.78
N CYS A 164 -9.97 20.27 31.48
CA CYS A 164 -9.07 19.13 31.69
C CYS A 164 -9.64 17.77 31.28
N MET A 165 -10.87 17.72 30.75
CA MET A 165 -11.42 16.48 30.20
C MET A 165 -10.58 16.02 28.99
N PRO A 166 -10.36 14.72 28.78
CA PRO A 166 -9.64 14.25 27.60
C PRO A 166 -10.27 14.77 26.30
N LEU A 167 -9.44 15.16 25.34
CA LEU A 167 -9.90 15.61 24.03
C LEU A 167 -10.13 14.42 23.10
N GLU A 168 -11.03 14.59 22.15
CA GLU A 168 -11.22 13.63 21.08
C GLU A 168 -10.01 13.64 20.12
N PRO A 169 -9.64 12.50 19.51
CA PRO A 169 -8.52 12.41 18.57
C PRO A 169 -8.64 13.35 17.36
N TYR A 170 -9.87 13.76 17.02
CA TYR A 170 -10.19 14.62 15.89
C TYR A 170 -10.41 16.10 16.27
N ASP A 171 -9.95 16.53 17.46
CA ASP A 171 -10.03 17.93 17.89
C ASP A 171 -9.17 18.85 17.00
N SER A 172 -9.79 19.87 16.39
CA SER A 172 -9.13 20.75 15.42
C SER A 172 -8.13 21.70 16.06
N LYS A 173 -8.36 22.11 17.31
CA LYS A 173 -7.45 23.01 18.04
C LYS A 173 -6.15 22.28 18.35
N TYR A 174 -6.24 21.04 18.87
CA TYR A 174 -5.06 20.21 19.11
C TYR A 174 -4.22 19.98 17.85
N GLN A 175 -4.87 19.70 16.71
CA GLN A 175 -4.18 19.53 15.44
C GLN A 175 -3.39 20.77 15.03
N SER A 176 -4.02 21.95 15.12
CA SER A 176 -3.37 23.22 14.78
C SER A 176 -2.18 23.53 15.69
N GLU A 177 -2.29 23.27 16.99
CA GLU A 177 -1.23 23.51 17.97
C GLU A 177 -0.01 22.59 17.76
N ASN A 178 -0.24 21.37 17.24
CA ASN A 178 0.80 20.37 17.00
C ASN A 178 1.25 20.29 15.52
N ASN A 179 0.82 21.22 14.66
CA ASN A 179 1.14 21.25 13.23
C ASN A 179 0.73 19.97 12.47
N ILE A 180 -0.36 19.33 12.90
CA ILE A 180 -0.91 18.14 12.26
C ILE A 180 -1.85 18.56 11.14
N LYS A 181 -1.42 18.39 9.89
CA LYS A 181 -2.14 18.84 8.68
C LYS A 181 -3.40 18.00 8.35
N HIS A 182 -3.39 16.72 8.69
CA HIS A 182 -4.45 15.77 8.35
C HIS A 182 -4.79 14.90 9.55
N LEU A 183 -6.05 14.49 9.67
CA LEU A 183 -6.46 13.46 10.62
C LEU A 183 -5.83 12.11 10.23
N SER A 184 -5.47 11.32 11.24
CA SER A 184 -5.23 9.89 11.02
C SER A 184 -6.52 9.21 10.59
N PHE A 185 -6.41 8.11 9.84
CA PHE A 185 -7.56 7.34 9.38
C PHE A 185 -8.47 6.90 10.55
N HIS A 186 -7.90 6.44 11.66
CA HIS A 186 -8.68 5.99 12.81
C HIS A 186 -9.37 7.14 13.55
N ALA A 187 -8.77 8.33 13.63
CA ALA A 187 -9.44 9.51 14.16
C ALA A 187 -10.62 9.95 13.27
N TYR A 188 -10.44 9.89 11.95
CA TYR A 188 -11.51 10.14 10.97
C TYR A 188 -12.63 9.11 11.06
N LEU A 189 -12.29 7.82 11.09
CA LEU A 189 -13.24 6.72 11.22
C LEU A 189 -14.07 6.87 12.50
N ARG A 190 -13.42 7.17 13.63
CA ARG A 190 -14.12 7.38 14.91
C ARG A 190 -15.15 8.52 14.83
N LYS A 191 -14.78 9.62 14.16
CA LYS A 191 -15.68 10.76 13.95
C LYS A 191 -16.91 10.36 13.12
N GLN A 192 -16.72 9.56 12.07
CA GLN A 192 -17.82 9.08 11.21
C GLN A 192 -18.68 8.01 11.91
N ASP A 193 -18.06 7.12 12.66
CA ASP A 193 -18.73 6.05 13.39
C ASP A 193 -19.67 6.60 14.48
N ILE A 194 -19.21 7.58 15.27
CA ILE A 194 -20.06 8.25 16.28
C ILE A 194 -21.26 8.97 15.62
N ALA A 195 -21.07 9.52 14.42
CA ALA A 195 -22.15 10.18 13.69
C ALA A 195 -23.20 9.18 13.15
N THR A 196 -22.77 7.97 12.80
CA THR A 196 -23.58 6.96 12.11
C THR A 196 -24.22 5.96 13.08
N ASN A 197 -23.42 5.40 13.98
CA ASN A 197 -23.80 4.32 14.89
C ASN A 197 -24.16 4.86 16.27
N LYS A 198 -25.37 4.54 16.74
CA LYS A 198 -25.85 4.90 18.09
C LYS A 198 -25.91 3.66 18.98
N PRO A 199 -25.70 3.81 20.30
CA PRO A 199 -25.86 2.70 21.23
C PRO A 199 -27.29 2.15 21.11
N ASN A 200 -27.42 0.84 20.92
CA ASN A 200 -28.66 0.06 20.71
C ASN A 200 -29.20 -0.05 19.27
N GLN A 201 -28.43 0.33 18.25
CA GLN A 201 -28.77 0.07 16.85
C GLN A 201 -27.90 -1.03 16.25
N SER A 202 -28.42 -1.71 15.22
CA SER A 202 -27.60 -2.63 14.42
C SER A 202 -26.47 -1.87 13.76
N PHE A 203 -25.25 -2.42 13.79
CA PHE A 203 -24.08 -1.80 13.17
C PHE A 203 -24.30 -1.52 11.68
N ILE A 204 -24.08 -0.27 11.29
CA ILE A 204 -24.08 0.21 9.91
C ILE A 204 -22.64 0.65 9.61
N PRO A 205 -21.97 0.10 8.57
CA PRO A 205 -20.65 0.56 8.16
C PRO A 205 -20.66 2.09 7.91
N PRO A 206 -19.87 2.89 8.65
CA PRO A 206 -19.89 4.35 8.52
C PRO A 206 -19.13 4.88 7.29
N LEU A 207 -18.37 4.02 6.61
CA LEU A 207 -17.57 4.37 5.45
C LEU A 207 -18.19 3.84 4.16
N GLU A 208 -18.08 4.62 3.09
CA GLU A 208 -18.47 4.25 1.73
C GLU A 208 -17.32 4.59 0.79
N GLU A 209 -16.93 3.63 -0.05
CA GLU A 209 -15.87 3.81 -1.04
C GLU A 209 -16.35 4.70 -2.21
N ALA A 210 -15.54 5.68 -2.59
CA ALA A 210 -15.83 6.56 -3.72
C ALA A 210 -15.81 5.79 -5.05
N SER A 211 -16.99 5.39 -5.54
CA SER A 211 -17.15 4.81 -6.87
C SER A 211 -17.82 5.80 -7.81
N TYR A 212 -17.11 6.15 -8.90
CA TYR A 212 -17.62 7.03 -9.96
C TYR A 212 -18.05 6.27 -11.22
N THR A 213 -18.18 4.95 -11.12
CA THR A 213 -18.68 4.12 -12.21
C THR A 213 -20.21 4.11 -12.27
N VAL A 214 -20.77 3.86 -13.45
CA VAL A 214 -22.21 3.62 -13.60
C VAL A 214 -22.56 2.30 -12.90
N LYS A 215 -23.57 2.32 -12.03
CA LYS A 215 -23.98 1.12 -11.27
C LYS A 215 -24.49 0.02 -12.21
N LYS A 216 -23.82 -1.13 -12.21
CA LYS A 216 -24.17 -2.34 -12.97
C LYS A 216 -24.39 -3.52 -12.00
N PRO A 217 -25.57 -4.18 -11.99
CA PRO A 217 -26.81 -3.85 -12.71
C PRO A 217 -27.47 -2.56 -12.18
N CYS A 218 -28.30 -1.92 -13.01
CA CYS A 218 -29.03 -0.72 -12.59
C CYS A 218 -30.02 -1.05 -11.46
N PRO A 219 -30.02 -0.31 -10.33
CA PRO A 219 -30.97 -0.52 -9.24
C PRO A 219 -32.46 -0.38 -9.63
N SER A 220 -32.77 0.27 -10.76
CA SER A 220 -34.15 0.42 -11.23
C SER A 220 -34.67 -0.78 -12.04
N GLY A 221 -33.78 -1.58 -12.65
CA GLY A 221 -34.15 -2.67 -13.56
C GLY A 221 -34.98 -2.26 -14.79
N SER A 222 -35.14 -0.96 -15.04
CA SER A 222 -36.12 -0.41 -15.99
C SER A 222 -35.53 -0.04 -17.36
N HIS A 223 -34.24 -0.28 -17.56
CA HIS A 223 -33.54 -0.04 -18.81
C HIS A 223 -32.44 -1.09 -19.00
N PRO A 224 -31.98 -1.33 -20.24
CA PRO A 224 -30.84 -2.19 -20.51
C PRO A 224 -29.59 -1.73 -19.75
N SER A 225 -28.69 -2.66 -19.42
CA SER A 225 -27.42 -2.32 -18.76
C SER A 225 -26.60 -1.33 -19.59
N TRP A 226 -25.84 -0.46 -18.90
CA TRP A 226 -24.85 0.40 -19.54
C TRP A 226 -23.89 -0.44 -20.40
N PRO A 227 -23.61 -0.05 -21.66
CA PRO A 227 -23.81 1.27 -22.27
C PRO A 227 -25.16 1.53 -22.95
N ALA A 228 -26.04 0.54 -23.05
CA ALA A 228 -27.27 0.64 -23.84
C ALA A 228 -28.39 1.47 -23.17
N GLY A 229 -28.29 1.76 -21.87
CA GLY A 229 -29.24 2.61 -21.17
C GLY A 229 -28.67 3.14 -19.86
N ILE A 230 -29.10 4.34 -19.47
CA ILE A 230 -28.74 5.00 -18.21
C ILE A 230 -29.96 5.72 -17.63
N CYS A 231 -30.06 5.78 -16.32
CA CYS A 231 -31.05 6.59 -15.61
C CYS A 231 -30.41 7.33 -14.43
N THR A 232 -31.16 8.26 -13.85
CA THR A 232 -30.70 9.07 -12.71
C THR A 232 -30.33 8.26 -11.46
N LYS A 233 -30.80 7.00 -11.34
CA LYS A 233 -30.50 6.11 -10.22
C LYS A 233 -29.21 5.31 -10.37
N CYS A 234 -28.74 5.08 -11.60
CA CYS A 234 -27.48 4.37 -11.85
C CYS A 234 -26.34 5.29 -12.27
N GLN A 235 -26.64 6.50 -12.78
CA GLN A 235 -25.60 7.48 -13.11
C GLN A 235 -24.88 7.94 -11.83
N PRO A 236 -23.55 8.06 -11.84
CA PRO A 236 -22.80 8.67 -10.75
C PRO A 236 -23.16 10.16 -10.64
N SER A 237 -23.11 10.69 -9.42
CA SER A 237 -23.37 12.11 -9.16
C SER A 237 -22.21 12.98 -9.64
N ALA A 238 -22.47 14.28 -9.82
CA ALA A 238 -21.42 15.26 -10.11
C ALA A 238 -20.35 15.24 -9.00
N ILE A 239 -19.09 15.22 -9.40
CA ILE A 239 -17.94 15.16 -8.49
C ILE A 239 -17.57 16.58 -8.09
N THR A 240 -17.36 16.81 -6.79
CA THR A 240 -16.72 18.02 -6.30
C THR A 240 -15.44 17.62 -5.57
N LEU A 241 -14.30 17.90 -6.17
CA LEU A 241 -12.97 17.64 -5.62
C LEU A 241 -12.73 18.57 -4.43
N GLN A 242 -12.38 17.97 -3.30
CA GLN A 242 -12.01 18.65 -2.08
C GLN A 242 -10.71 18.04 -1.57
N ARG A 243 -9.96 18.82 -0.80
CA ARG A 243 -8.77 18.29 -0.12
C ARG A 243 -9.22 17.26 0.91
N GLN A 244 -8.67 16.05 0.82
CA GLN A 244 -9.02 14.96 1.73
C GLN A 244 -8.62 15.36 3.18
N PRO A 245 -9.55 15.30 4.15
CA PRO A 245 -9.28 15.79 5.51
C PRO A 245 -8.50 14.79 6.39
N TYR A 246 -8.20 13.60 5.86
CA TYR A 246 -7.51 12.53 6.55
C TYR A 246 -6.50 11.84 5.63
N ARG A 247 -5.63 11.01 6.18
CA ARG A 247 -4.71 10.13 5.44
C ARG A 247 -4.71 8.73 6.03
N MET A 248 -4.33 7.74 5.22
CA MET A 248 -4.34 6.33 5.63
C MET A 248 -3.09 5.97 6.42
N VAL A 249 -1.94 6.57 6.07
CA VAL A 249 -0.66 6.46 6.77
C VAL A 249 -0.15 7.86 7.11
N ASP A 250 0.28 8.07 8.34
CA ASP A 250 0.75 9.37 8.84
C ASP A 250 2.26 9.57 8.66
N HIS A 251 3.01 8.48 8.75
CA HIS A 251 4.46 8.50 8.75
C HIS A 251 5.06 7.30 8.01
N VAL A 252 6.16 7.50 7.29
CA VAL A 252 6.96 6.44 6.67
C VAL A 252 8.32 6.39 7.38
N GLU A 253 8.56 5.31 8.11
CA GLU A 253 9.79 5.11 8.87
C GLU A 253 10.67 4.11 8.13
N PHE A 254 11.84 4.54 7.67
CA PHE A 254 12.85 3.63 7.11
C PHE A 254 13.65 3.04 8.26
N ALA A 255 13.69 1.71 8.39
CA ALA A 255 14.32 1.05 9.53
C ALA A 255 15.83 1.33 9.61
N HIS A 256 16.49 1.54 8.47
CA HIS A 256 17.91 1.84 8.38
C HIS A 256 18.24 2.76 7.18
N PRO A 257 19.19 3.72 7.31
CA PRO A 257 19.62 4.61 6.22
C PRO A 257 20.13 3.90 4.96
N ASP A 258 20.76 2.73 5.11
CA ASP A 258 21.29 1.94 3.98
C ASP A 258 20.24 1.61 2.92
N LEU A 259 18.96 1.52 3.30
CA LEU A 259 17.87 1.32 2.35
C LEU A 259 17.84 2.42 1.28
N ILE A 260 18.03 3.67 1.71
CA ILE A 260 18.08 4.83 0.81
C ILE A 260 19.44 4.89 0.10
N GLU A 261 20.53 4.71 0.84
CA GLU A 261 21.88 4.78 0.24
C GLU A 261 22.09 3.74 -0.86
N ASN A 262 21.47 2.56 -0.78
CA ASN A 262 21.56 1.55 -1.82
C ASN A 262 20.93 1.98 -3.16
N ILE A 263 19.86 2.79 -3.12
CA ILE A 263 19.27 3.40 -4.33
C ILE A 263 20.17 4.53 -4.82
N LEU A 264 20.69 5.36 -3.91
CA LEU A 264 21.58 6.46 -4.28
C LEU A 264 22.90 5.95 -4.88
N ASN A 265 23.45 4.85 -4.39
CA ASN A 265 24.64 4.22 -4.94
C ASN A 265 24.43 3.71 -6.37
N PHE A 266 23.23 3.21 -6.69
CA PHE A 266 22.86 2.90 -8.06
C PHE A 266 22.90 4.16 -8.92
N TRP A 267 22.15 5.20 -8.52
CA TRP A 267 22.07 6.45 -9.27
C TRP A 267 23.45 7.12 -9.45
N ARG A 268 24.30 7.13 -8.41
CA ARG A 268 25.68 7.66 -8.48
C ARG A 268 26.54 6.90 -9.49
N SER A 269 26.26 5.61 -9.71
CA SER A 269 27.04 4.75 -10.61
C SER A 269 26.53 4.80 -12.06
N THR A 270 25.23 5.05 -12.27
CA THR A 270 24.58 4.95 -13.59
C THR A 270 24.06 6.27 -14.14
N ALA A 271 23.85 7.28 -13.28
CA ALA A 271 23.12 8.52 -13.54
C ALA A 271 21.65 8.34 -14.00
N THR A 272 21.09 7.13 -13.89
CA THR A 272 19.71 6.82 -14.29
C THR A 272 18.79 6.65 -13.08
N GLN A 273 17.50 6.92 -13.26
CA GLN A 273 16.51 6.78 -12.19
C GLN A 273 16.26 5.30 -11.82
N ARG A 274 15.79 5.09 -10.59
CA ARG A 274 15.53 3.75 -10.05
C ARG A 274 14.23 3.68 -9.27
N PHE A 275 13.60 2.52 -9.30
CA PHE A 275 12.35 2.17 -8.65
C PHE A 275 12.51 0.95 -7.72
N GLY A 276 11.78 0.93 -6.62
CA GLY A 276 11.69 -0.24 -5.74
C GLY A 276 10.35 -0.30 -5.01
N PHE A 277 9.93 -1.51 -4.68
CA PHE A 277 8.79 -1.76 -3.81
C PHE A 277 9.24 -1.82 -2.34
N LEU A 278 8.50 -1.15 -1.47
CA LEU A 278 8.77 -1.10 -0.05
C LEU A 278 8.12 -2.30 0.64
N LEU A 279 8.95 -3.13 1.27
CA LEU A 279 8.52 -4.26 2.09
C LEU A 279 8.64 -3.89 3.55
N GLY A 280 7.59 -4.17 4.31
CA GLY A 280 7.49 -3.64 5.66
C GLY A 280 6.25 -4.11 6.40
N ARG A 281 5.86 -3.33 7.40
CA ARG A 281 4.64 -3.55 8.18
C ARG A 281 4.06 -2.22 8.65
N TYR A 282 2.78 -2.22 8.98
CA TYR A 282 2.14 -1.06 9.59
C TYR A 282 2.16 -1.15 11.12
N GLU A 283 2.57 -0.07 11.77
CA GLU A 283 2.64 0.04 13.22
C GLU A 283 1.92 1.29 13.73
N ALA A 284 1.62 1.32 15.03
CA ALA A 284 1.05 2.48 15.68
C ALA A 284 2.08 3.64 15.73
N TYR A 285 1.65 4.83 15.35
CA TYR A 285 2.47 6.04 15.41
C TYR A 285 1.96 6.97 16.52
N PRO A 286 2.71 7.15 17.62
CA PRO A 286 2.21 7.85 18.81
C PRO A 286 2.22 9.38 18.70
N ASP A 287 3.02 9.97 17.81
CA ASP A 287 3.14 11.44 17.69
C ASP A 287 1.90 12.08 17.05
N VAL A 288 1.08 11.28 16.38
CA VAL A 288 -0.23 11.68 15.84
C VAL A 288 -1.32 10.88 16.58
N PRO A 289 -2.42 11.52 17.04
CA PRO A 289 -3.51 10.81 17.68
C PRO A 289 -4.06 9.67 16.81
N MET A 290 -3.98 8.43 17.33
CA MET A 290 -4.35 7.21 16.61
C MET A 290 -3.64 7.05 15.25
N GLY A 291 -2.39 7.51 15.17
CA GLY A 291 -1.62 7.52 13.93
C GLY A 291 -1.15 6.13 13.49
N ILE A 292 -0.89 5.97 12.20
CA ILE A 292 -0.28 4.78 11.60
C ILE A 292 1.04 5.16 10.96
N LYS A 293 2.10 4.40 11.22
CA LYS A 293 3.35 4.46 10.44
C LYS A 293 3.53 3.22 9.59
N ALA A 294 4.08 3.38 8.40
CA ALA A 294 4.62 2.29 7.59
C ALA A 294 6.11 2.15 7.91
N VAL A 295 6.50 1.03 8.52
CA VAL A 295 7.90 0.71 8.81
C VAL A 295 8.45 -0.09 7.64
N VAL A 296 9.45 0.47 6.94
CA VAL A 296 10.11 -0.14 5.78
C VAL A 296 11.35 -0.88 6.25
N GLU A 297 11.42 -2.18 5.93
CA GLU A 297 12.48 -3.09 6.34
C GLU A 297 13.38 -3.52 5.19
N ALA A 298 12.83 -3.57 3.98
CA ALA A 298 13.56 -3.89 2.77
C ALA A 298 12.96 -3.18 1.55
N ILE A 299 13.76 -3.03 0.50
CA ILE A 299 13.33 -2.48 -0.78
C ILE A 299 13.63 -3.53 -1.85
N HIS A 300 12.60 -4.03 -2.53
CA HIS A 300 12.76 -5.02 -3.58
C HIS A 300 12.61 -4.37 -4.96
N GLU A 301 13.56 -4.61 -5.85
CA GLU A 301 13.62 -3.96 -7.16
C GLU A 301 13.03 -4.88 -8.24
N PRO A 302 11.88 -4.56 -8.84
CA PRO A 302 11.35 -5.34 -9.96
C PRO A 302 12.18 -5.10 -11.23
N PRO A 303 12.00 -5.93 -12.28
CA PRO A 303 12.57 -5.69 -13.61
C PRO A 303 12.16 -4.29 -14.12
N GLN A 304 13.16 -3.49 -14.50
CA GLN A 304 12.97 -2.10 -14.88
C GLN A 304 14.12 -1.59 -15.73
N GLU A 305 13.84 -0.56 -16.53
CA GLU A 305 14.80 0.17 -17.33
C GLU A 305 14.79 1.64 -16.88
N GLY A 306 15.92 2.11 -16.33
CA GLY A 306 16.07 3.47 -15.85
C GLY A 306 16.55 4.41 -16.96
N GLU A 307 15.97 5.60 -17.03
CA GLU A 307 16.35 6.68 -17.93
C GLU A 307 16.83 7.90 -17.11
N LEU A 308 17.23 9.00 -17.77
CA LEU A 308 17.71 10.21 -17.09
C LEU A 308 16.58 10.98 -16.40
N ASP A 309 15.41 11.01 -17.02
CA ASP A 309 14.22 11.77 -16.63
C ASP A 309 12.98 10.90 -16.42
N GLY A 310 13.15 9.56 -16.38
CA GLY A 310 12.07 8.61 -16.19
C GLY A 310 12.57 7.20 -15.96
N LEU A 311 11.63 6.26 -15.90
CA LEU A 311 11.90 4.82 -15.87
C LEU A 311 10.69 4.05 -16.40
N THR A 312 10.95 2.87 -16.96
CA THR A 312 9.92 1.95 -17.45
C THR A 312 9.99 0.65 -16.66
N LEU A 313 8.86 0.20 -16.11
CA LEU A 313 8.76 -1.08 -15.40
C LEU A 313 8.42 -2.21 -16.37
N GLY A 314 9.03 -3.37 -16.17
CA GLY A 314 8.66 -4.60 -16.85
C GLY A 314 7.35 -5.16 -16.32
N VAL A 315 6.25 -4.88 -17.02
CA VAL A 315 4.90 -5.38 -16.68
C VAL A 315 4.40 -6.41 -17.72
N PRO A 316 3.80 -7.53 -17.30
CA PRO A 316 3.49 -7.93 -15.93
C PRO A 316 4.73 -8.36 -15.13
N TRP A 317 4.74 -8.07 -13.82
CA TRP A 317 5.81 -8.53 -12.94
C TRP A 317 5.54 -9.98 -12.50
N GLU A 318 6.08 -10.94 -13.25
CA GLU A 318 5.80 -12.37 -13.05
C GLU A 318 6.22 -12.91 -11.67
N GLU A 319 7.25 -12.31 -11.07
CA GLU A 319 7.78 -12.74 -9.76
C GLU A 319 6.99 -12.19 -8.56
N GLN A 320 6.05 -11.25 -8.78
CA GLN A 320 5.29 -10.62 -7.70
C GLN A 320 4.69 -11.62 -6.69
N PRO A 321 3.97 -12.69 -7.11
CA PRO A 321 3.33 -13.61 -6.16
C PRO A 321 4.35 -14.39 -5.32
N ARG A 322 5.54 -14.66 -5.89
CA ARG A 322 6.64 -15.33 -5.19
C ARG A 322 7.19 -14.42 -4.09
N ILE A 323 7.45 -13.17 -4.43
CA ILE A 323 7.97 -12.18 -3.48
C ILE A 323 6.96 -11.86 -2.38
N GLU A 324 5.67 -11.74 -2.71
CA GLU A 324 4.59 -11.62 -1.72
C GLU A 324 4.55 -12.80 -0.76
N LYS A 325 4.70 -14.03 -1.27
CA LYS A 325 4.75 -15.22 -0.41
C LYS A 325 5.97 -15.19 0.53
N LEU A 326 7.14 -14.84 0.00
CA LEU A 326 8.38 -14.77 0.78
C LEU A 326 8.34 -13.66 1.83
N SER A 327 7.82 -12.48 1.49
CA SER A 327 7.66 -11.38 2.44
C SER A 327 6.73 -11.78 3.58
N ASN A 328 5.61 -12.45 3.27
CA ASN A 328 4.66 -12.95 4.26
C ASN A 328 5.30 -13.97 5.21
N MET A 329 6.21 -14.82 4.72
CA MET A 329 6.98 -15.75 5.57
C MET A 329 7.92 -15.01 6.54
N CYS A 330 8.39 -13.82 6.18
CA CYS A 330 9.14 -12.92 7.05
C CYS A 330 8.24 -12.02 7.92
N GLY A 331 6.92 -12.14 7.83
CA GLY A 331 5.98 -11.25 8.53
C GLY A 331 5.90 -9.83 7.95
N LEU A 332 6.27 -9.67 6.67
CA LEU A 332 6.28 -8.40 5.94
C LEU A 332 5.26 -8.43 4.78
N GLU A 333 4.81 -7.24 4.39
CA GLU A 333 3.92 -7.01 3.26
C GLU A 333 4.39 -5.83 2.41
N PHE A 334 3.82 -5.68 1.21
CA PHE A 334 4.04 -4.50 0.38
C PHE A 334 3.35 -3.29 1.04
N VAL A 335 4.16 -2.38 1.57
CA VAL A 335 3.66 -1.16 2.24
C VAL A 335 3.67 0.06 1.34
N GLY A 336 4.39 0.02 0.22
CA GLY A 336 4.48 1.14 -0.70
C GLY A 336 5.47 0.94 -1.84
N MET A 337 5.82 2.05 -2.47
CA MET A 337 6.85 2.15 -3.49
C MET A 337 7.78 3.33 -3.23
N ILE A 338 8.96 3.28 -3.81
CA ILE A 338 9.93 4.37 -3.84
C ILE A 338 10.56 4.49 -5.23
N TYR A 339 10.81 5.71 -5.68
CA TYR A 339 11.61 5.96 -6.87
C TYR A 339 12.42 7.24 -6.75
N SER A 340 13.46 7.35 -7.58
CA SER A 340 14.30 8.55 -7.65
C SER A 340 13.85 9.50 -8.76
N ASP A 341 13.98 10.79 -8.47
CA ASP A 341 13.96 11.89 -9.44
C ASP A 341 15.12 12.84 -9.10
N LEU A 342 16.31 12.38 -9.44
CA LEU A 342 17.57 13.04 -9.12
C LEU A 342 18.26 13.51 -10.39
N SER A 343 18.75 14.75 -10.37
CA SER A 343 19.66 15.26 -11.40
C SER A 343 20.79 16.01 -10.72
N PRO A 344 22.03 15.87 -11.21
CA PRO A 344 23.16 16.61 -10.66
C PRO A 344 22.91 18.11 -10.78
N ALA A 345 23.25 18.88 -9.74
CA ALA A 345 23.06 20.32 -9.74
C ALA A 345 23.91 21.03 -10.81
N ASP A 346 25.08 20.46 -11.12
CA ASP A 346 25.89 20.83 -12.29
C ASP A 346 26.06 19.60 -13.21
N PRO A 347 25.30 19.52 -14.31
CA PRO A 347 25.45 18.45 -15.31
C PRO A 347 26.80 18.47 -16.05
N THR A 348 27.52 19.59 -16.04
CA THR A 348 28.82 19.71 -16.72
C THR A 348 29.98 19.24 -15.85
N HIS A 349 29.75 19.06 -14.54
CA HIS A 349 30.75 18.70 -13.55
C HIS A 349 32.00 19.62 -13.53
N GLN A 350 31.82 20.89 -13.87
CA GLN A 350 32.88 21.90 -13.93
C GLN A 350 32.98 22.68 -12.61
N ASP A 351 31.87 22.89 -11.92
CA ASP A 351 31.84 23.63 -10.67
C ASP A 351 32.03 22.68 -9.47
N SER A 352 33.21 22.72 -8.87
CA SER A 352 33.54 21.93 -7.69
C SER A 352 32.68 22.28 -6.47
N SER A 353 32.09 23.47 -6.40
CA SER A 353 31.19 23.87 -5.29
C SER A 353 29.80 23.21 -5.35
N MET A 354 29.48 22.63 -6.51
CA MET A 354 28.23 21.93 -6.80
C MET A 354 28.41 20.41 -6.87
N ALA A 355 29.62 19.92 -6.62
CA ALA A 355 29.92 18.50 -6.56
C ALA A 355 29.08 17.81 -5.47
N GLY A 356 28.38 16.74 -5.85
CA GLY A 356 27.51 15.97 -4.95
C GLY A 356 26.16 16.61 -4.64
N LYS A 357 25.87 17.81 -5.15
CA LYS A 357 24.55 18.44 -5.01
C LYS A 357 23.59 18.01 -6.12
N VAL A 358 22.30 18.08 -5.82
CA VAL A 358 21.22 17.76 -6.77
C VAL A 358 20.27 18.96 -6.99
N VAL A 359 19.59 18.98 -8.14
CA VAL A 359 18.62 20.03 -8.46
C VAL A 359 17.34 19.86 -7.63
N CYS A 360 16.86 20.95 -7.01
CA CYS A 360 15.53 21.00 -6.43
C CYS A 360 14.46 21.15 -7.51
N LYS A 361 13.96 20.03 -8.05
CA LYS A 361 12.89 20.06 -9.08
C LYS A 361 11.49 20.18 -8.49
N ARG A 362 11.31 19.71 -7.25
CA ARG A 362 9.99 19.52 -6.63
C ARG A 362 9.77 20.52 -5.51
N HIS A 363 9.11 21.63 -5.83
CA HIS A 363 8.81 22.71 -4.90
C HIS A 363 7.49 23.41 -5.27
N LYS A 364 7.09 24.40 -4.45
CA LYS A 364 5.82 25.12 -4.56
C LYS A 364 5.55 25.72 -5.95
N ASP A 365 6.58 26.22 -6.62
CA ASP A 365 6.44 26.92 -7.91
C ASP A 365 6.54 25.97 -9.12
N ASN A 366 6.84 24.69 -8.86
CA ASN A 366 6.80 23.62 -9.86
C ASN A 366 5.76 22.57 -9.43
N PHE A 367 6.12 21.30 -9.30
CA PHE A 367 5.20 20.22 -8.91
C PHE A 367 5.75 19.38 -7.76
N PHE A 368 4.85 18.73 -7.00
CA PHE A 368 5.24 17.74 -5.98
C PHE A 368 5.15 16.31 -6.53
N LEU A 369 4.01 15.98 -7.15
CA LEU A 369 3.76 14.73 -7.83
C LEU A 369 3.19 15.05 -9.21
N SER A 370 3.78 14.51 -10.26
CA SER A 370 3.28 14.72 -11.62
C SER A 370 1.98 13.97 -11.86
N GLY A 371 1.23 14.37 -12.89
CA GLY A 371 -0.03 13.70 -13.25
C GLY A 371 0.15 12.22 -13.61
N ILE A 372 1.26 11.86 -14.27
CA ILE A 372 1.56 10.47 -14.63
C ILE A 372 1.91 9.63 -13.38
N GLU A 373 2.74 10.16 -12.49
CA GLU A 373 3.06 9.53 -11.21
C GLU A 373 1.82 9.36 -10.33
N THR A 374 0.93 10.36 -10.34
CA THR A 374 -0.33 10.34 -9.59
C THR A 374 -1.24 9.21 -10.07
N ILE A 375 -1.40 9.05 -11.38
CA ILE A 375 -2.22 7.97 -11.96
C ILE A 375 -1.58 6.61 -11.70
N PHE A 376 -0.26 6.51 -11.83
CA PHE A 376 0.49 5.28 -11.54
C PHE A 376 0.36 4.87 -10.06
N ALA A 377 0.53 5.81 -9.12
CA ALA A 377 0.34 5.56 -7.69
C ALA A 377 -1.10 5.15 -7.35
N ALA A 378 -2.09 5.76 -8.01
CA ALA A 378 -3.49 5.40 -7.84
C ALA A 378 -3.76 3.95 -8.29
N GLN A 379 -3.17 3.51 -9.40
CA GLN A 379 -3.29 2.13 -9.88
C GLN A 379 -2.71 1.14 -8.87
N LEU A 380 -1.53 1.43 -8.29
CA LEU A 380 -0.92 0.58 -7.27
C LEU A 380 -1.73 0.57 -5.96
N GLN A 381 -2.29 1.70 -5.53
CA GLN A 381 -3.20 1.75 -4.38
C GLN A 381 -4.50 0.97 -4.63
N LEU A 382 -5.05 1.01 -5.84
CA LEU A 382 -6.22 0.20 -6.23
C LEU A 382 -5.90 -1.30 -6.23
N GLY A 383 -4.67 -1.68 -6.58
CA GLY A 383 -4.17 -3.05 -6.48
C GLY A 383 -3.92 -3.52 -5.03
N ASN A 384 -3.75 -2.59 -4.08
CA ASN A 384 -3.48 -2.86 -2.68
C ASN A 384 -4.55 -2.23 -1.76
N PRO A 385 -5.83 -2.64 -1.86
CA PRO A 385 -6.91 -2.03 -1.07
C PRO A 385 -6.77 -2.39 0.42
N ASN A 386 -7.12 -1.44 1.28
CA ASN A 386 -7.10 -1.66 2.72
C ASN A 386 -8.37 -2.43 3.16
N PRO A 387 -8.26 -3.63 3.75
CA PRO A 387 -9.40 -4.36 4.31
C PRO A 387 -10.00 -3.59 5.48
N SER A 388 -11.32 -3.38 5.47
CA SER A 388 -12.02 -2.74 6.58
C SER A 388 -13.45 -3.20 6.76
N ARG A 389 -13.81 -3.58 7.99
CA ARG A 389 -15.18 -3.95 8.38
C ARG A 389 -16.12 -2.75 8.51
N PHE A 390 -15.56 -1.53 8.51
CA PHE A 390 -16.31 -0.28 8.62
C PHE A 390 -16.77 0.27 7.26
N SER A 391 -16.46 -0.44 6.16
CA SER A 391 -16.97 -0.13 4.82
C SER A 391 -17.92 -1.21 4.32
N SER A 392 -18.97 -0.79 3.60
CA SER A 392 -19.96 -1.70 3.03
C SER A 392 -19.40 -2.68 2.00
N SER A 393 -18.26 -2.36 1.36
CA SER A 393 -17.56 -3.26 0.42
C SER A 393 -16.57 -4.22 1.13
N GLY A 394 -16.36 -4.07 2.44
CA GLY A 394 -15.33 -4.79 3.19
C GLY A 394 -13.90 -4.25 2.99
N ARG A 395 -13.75 -3.14 2.27
CA ARG A 395 -12.48 -2.45 2.02
C ARG A 395 -12.70 -0.94 1.97
N PHE A 396 -11.68 -0.17 2.30
CA PHE A 396 -11.76 1.29 2.26
C PHE A 396 -10.40 1.92 1.97
N ASN A 397 -10.28 2.60 0.84
CA ASN A 397 -9.07 3.30 0.41
C ASN A 397 -7.85 2.32 0.43
N SER A 398 -6.62 2.82 0.55
CA SER A 398 -5.39 2.03 0.58
C SER A 398 -4.36 2.65 1.52
N LYS A 399 -3.63 1.81 2.27
CA LYS A 399 -2.49 2.23 3.08
C LYS A 399 -1.19 2.33 2.28
N PHE A 400 -1.17 1.89 1.03
CA PHE A 400 0.03 1.87 0.20
C PHE A 400 0.59 3.29 0.01
N VAL A 401 1.87 3.49 0.34
CA VAL A 401 2.54 4.80 0.28
C VAL A 401 3.39 4.95 -0.99
N THR A 402 3.58 6.19 -1.42
CA THR A 402 4.47 6.57 -2.52
C THR A 402 5.59 7.46 -2.00
N CYS A 403 6.84 7.01 -2.09
CA CYS A 403 8.01 7.76 -1.68
C CYS A 403 8.81 8.21 -2.91
N ILE A 404 9.38 9.41 -2.86
CA ILE A 404 10.17 9.99 -3.94
C ILE A 404 11.47 10.50 -3.36
N LEU A 405 12.60 10.09 -3.94
CA LEU A 405 13.92 10.64 -3.63
C LEU A 405 14.19 11.79 -4.59
N SER A 406 14.29 13.02 -4.08
CA SER A 406 14.57 14.21 -4.90
C SER A 406 15.42 15.23 -4.15
N GLY A 407 15.78 16.31 -4.84
CA GLY A 407 16.62 17.38 -4.28
C GLY A 407 15.85 18.37 -3.41
N THR A 408 16.43 18.74 -2.27
CA THR A 408 15.97 19.85 -1.42
C THR A 408 16.47 21.19 -1.93
N GLU A 409 15.93 22.29 -1.39
CA GLU A 409 16.37 23.66 -1.72
C GLU A 409 17.87 23.89 -1.45
N ASP A 410 18.45 23.16 -0.47
CA ASP A 410 19.88 23.20 -0.14
C ASP A 410 20.76 22.35 -1.08
N GLY A 411 20.15 21.65 -2.04
CA GLY A 411 20.81 20.73 -2.95
C GLY A 411 21.19 19.38 -2.34
N ALA A 412 20.67 19.07 -1.15
CA ALA A 412 20.77 17.73 -0.55
C ALA A 412 19.69 16.79 -1.11
N VAL A 413 19.82 15.49 -0.86
CA VAL A 413 18.80 14.51 -1.22
C VAL A 413 17.91 14.24 -0.02
N ASP A 414 16.59 14.27 -0.21
CA ASP A 414 15.61 13.89 0.81
C ASP A 414 14.47 13.06 0.20
N VAL A 415 13.77 12.33 1.06
CA VAL A 415 12.55 11.59 0.71
C VAL A 415 11.35 12.53 0.80
N SER A 416 10.36 12.35 -0.05
CA SER A 416 9.02 12.92 0.12
C SER A 416 7.98 11.83 -0.01
N ALA A 417 7.05 11.75 0.94
CA ALA A 417 6.05 10.69 1.03
C ALA A 417 4.62 11.20 0.76
N TYR A 418 3.90 10.49 -0.11
CA TYR A 418 2.55 10.82 -0.56
C TYR A 418 1.64 9.61 -0.61
N GLN A 419 0.33 9.86 -0.62
CA GLN A 419 -0.72 8.92 -0.95
C GLN A 419 -1.72 9.60 -1.88
N ILE A 420 -2.37 8.84 -2.76
CA ILE A 420 -3.47 9.33 -3.59
C ILE A 420 -4.75 9.33 -2.77
N SER A 421 -5.54 10.38 -2.94
CA SER A 421 -6.83 10.54 -2.30
C SER A 421 -7.84 9.51 -2.79
N GLU A 422 -8.86 9.25 -1.97
CA GLU A 422 -9.97 8.38 -2.33
C GLU A 422 -10.65 8.85 -3.63
N GLN A 423 -10.79 10.17 -3.82
CA GLN A 423 -11.33 10.76 -5.04
C GLN A 423 -10.42 10.48 -6.25
N GLY A 424 -9.10 10.59 -6.08
CA GLY A 424 -8.14 10.27 -7.14
C GLY A 424 -8.20 8.81 -7.56
N MET A 425 -8.21 7.89 -6.58
CA MET A 425 -8.37 6.45 -6.83
C MET A 425 -9.69 6.15 -7.55
N GLY A 426 -10.81 6.73 -7.11
CA GLY A 426 -12.12 6.55 -7.76
C GLY A 426 -12.16 7.07 -9.20
N MET A 427 -11.49 8.19 -9.50
CA MET A 427 -11.40 8.74 -10.86
C MET A 427 -10.54 7.87 -11.79
N VAL A 428 -9.44 7.30 -11.28
CA VAL A 428 -8.61 6.36 -12.06
C VAL A 428 -9.35 5.04 -12.29
N GLN A 429 -10.02 4.51 -11.27
CA GLN A 429 -10.84 3.30 -11.39
C GLN A 429 -11.95 3.44 -12.44
N ALA A 430 -12.56 4.63 -12.53
CA ALA A 430 -13.59 4.94 -13.51
C ALA A 430 -13.04 5.39 -14.88
N ASP A 431 -11.71 5.34 -15.09
CA ASP A 431 -11.02 5.77 -16.31
C ASP A 431 -11.41 7.20 -16.75
N MET A 432 -11.53 8.13 -15.80
CA MET A 432 -12.05 9.48 -16.04
C MET A 432 -10.97 10.54 -16.31
N ILE A 433 -9.71 10.25 -15.98
CA ILE A 433 -8.62 11.21 -16.00
C ILE A 433 -7.38 10.68 -16.73
N GLU A 434 -6.60 11.59 -17.29
CA GLU A 434 -5.27 11.32 -17.87
C GLU A 434 -4.29 12.43 -17.53
N ALA A 435 -3.01 12.08 -17.58
CA ALA A 435 -1.93 13.05 -17.39
C ALA A 435 -1.94 14.08 -18.52
N SER A 436 -1.72 15.34 -18.16
CA SER A 436 -1.47 16.42 -19.13
C SER A 436 0.01 16.48 -19.50
N VAL A 437 0.34 17.31 -20.49
CA VAL A 437 1.73 17.70 -20.80
C VAL A 437 2.34 18.50 -19.65
N ASN A 438 1.53 19.28 -18.94
CA ASN A 438 1.96 19.97 -17.72
C ASN A 438 1.86 19.02 -16.52
N PRO A 439 2.96 18.75 -15.78
CA PRO A 439 2.97 17.79 -14.68
C PRO A 439 2.00 18.14 -13.55
N ASN A 440 1.69 19.43 -13.35
CA ASN A 440 0.80 19.90 -12.28
C ASN A 440 -0.70 19.75 -12.59
N ILE A 441 -1.04 19.35 -13.81
CA ILE A 441 -2.40 19.44 -14.32
C ILE A 441 -2.86 18.06 -14.77
N ILE A 442 -4.09 17.71 -14.40
CA ILE A 442 -4.78 16.51 -14.86
C ILE A 442 -5.84 16.91 -15.88
N ARG A 443 -5.97 16.14 -16.96
CA ARG A 443 -7.04 16.29 -17.95
C ARG A 443 -8.20 15.37 -17.64
N VAL A 444 -9.42 15.90 -17.70
CA VAL A 444 -10.66 15.12 -17.62
C VAL A 444 -10.97 14.57 -19.01
N LYS A 445 -11.06 13.25 -19.14
CA LYS A 445 -11.39 12.59 -20.41
C LYS A 445 -12.83 12.92 -20.84
N PRO A 446 -13.11 13.02 -22.15
CA PRO A 446 -14.49 13.08 -22.63
C PRO A 446 -15.21 11.75 -22.37
N SER A 447 -16.54 11.81 -22.24
CA SER A 447 -17.39 10.61 -22.20
C SER A 447 -17.46 9.99 -23.58
N GLU A 448 -16.97 8.76 -23.74
CA GLU A 448 -16.90 8.04 -25.02
C GLU A 448 -17.12 6.53 -24.80
N GLY A 449 -17.92 5.91 -25.66
CA GLY A 449 -18.20 4.46 -25.59
C GLY A 449 -18.79 4.04 -24.24
N GLU A 450 -18.07 3.18 -23.51
CA GLU A 450 -18.46 2.74 -22.17
C GLU A 450 -17.98 3.66 -21.04
N ARG A 451 -17.22 4.72 -21.34
CA ARG A 451 -16.75 5.66 -20.32
C ARG A 451 -17.80 6.75 -20.09
N TYR A 452 -18.31 6.81 -18.87
CA TYR A 452 -19.20 7.88 -18.43
C TYR A 452 -18.45 8.83 -17.48
N VAL A 453 -18.28 10.08 -17.89
CA VAL A 453 -17.63 11.12 -17.09
C VAL A 453 -18.69 12.13 -16.64
N PRO A 454 -19.10 12.14 -15.35
CA PRO A 454 -19.99 13.16 -14.82
C PRO A 454 -19.37 14.56 -14.86
N GLU A 455 -20.13 15.59 -14.50
CA GLU A 455 -19.57 16.91 -14.25
C GLU A 455 -18.59 16.85 -13.07
N VAL A 456 -17.41 17.41 -13.27
CA VAL A 456 -16.35 17.47 -12.27
C VAL A 456 -16.09 18.94 -11.94
N PHE A 457 -16.11 19.25 -10.67
CA PHE A 457 -15.80 20.56 -10.12
C PHE A 457 -14.71 20.43 -9.07
N TYR A 458 -14.01 21.50 -8.76
CA TYR A 458 -13.08 21.57 -7.62
C TYR A 458 -13.37 22.81 -6.78
N ARG A 459 -13.09 22.74 -5.48
CA ARG A 459 -13.36 23.84 -4.54
C ARG A 459 -12.05 24.38 -3.97
N TYR A 460 -11.85 25.69 -4.02
CA TYR A 460 -10.76 26.38 -3.33
C TYR A 460 -11.28 27.56 -2.52
N THR A 461 -10.51 27.94 -1.51
CA THR A 461 -10.74 29.16 -0.74
C THR A 461 -9.86 30.25 -1.34
N ASN A 462 -10.47 31.32 -1.85
CA ASN A 462 -9.73 32.42 -2.44
C ASN A 462 -9.12 33.37 -1.38
N GLU A 463 -8.42 34.40 -1.83
CA GLU A 463 -7.77 35.43 -0.98
C GLU A 463 -8.75 36.13 -0.01
N TYR A 464 -10.03 36.17 -0.36
CA TYR A 464 -11.10 36.77 0.46
C TYR A 464 -11.72 35.78 1.46
N LYS A 465 -11.13 34.58 1.63
CA LYS A 465 -11.66 33.48 2.45
C LYS A 465 -13.05 33.00 2.02
N ILE A 466 -13.37 33.14 0.73
CA ILE A 466 -14.61 32.67 0.12
C ILE A 466 -14.34 31.35 -0.60
N ASP A 467 -15.19 30.36 -0.36
CA ASP A 467 -15.16 29.09 -1.06
C ASP A 467 -15.75 29.25 -2.47
N VAL A 468 -14.90 29.10 -3.49
CA VAL A 468 -15.27 29.15 -4.90
C VAL A 468 -15.34 27.72 -5.45
N LYS A 469 -16.38 27.44 -6.22
CA LYS A 469 -16.55 26.17 -6.95
C LYS A 469 -16.31 26.42 -8.43
N GLU A 470 -15.31 25.75 -9.00
CA GLU A 470 -14.91 25.93 -10.39
C GLU A 470 -15.04 24.63 -11.18
N SER A 471 -15.28 24.74 -12.49
CA SER A 471 -15.37 23.59 -13.39
C SER A 471 -13.98 22.98 -13.62
N ALA A 472 -13.85 21.66 -13.48
CA ALA A 472 -12.61 20.93 -13.73
C ALA A 472 -12.43 20.55 -15.21
N LYS A 473 -13.31 20.98 -16.11
CA LYS A 473 -13.19 20.77 -17.56
C LYS A 473 -12.50 21.96 -18.22
N PRO A 474 -11.49 21.72 -19.09
CA PRO A 474 -10.95 20.41 -19.49
C PRO A 474 -9.94 19.83 -18.49
N THR A 475 -9.44 20.66 -17.57
CA THR A 475 -8.31 20.32 -16.69
C THR A 475 -8.49 20.85 -15.28
N PHE A 476 -7.78 20.24 -14.31
CA PHE A 476 -7.71 20.73 -12.92
C PHE A 476 -6.35 20.43 -12.27
N PRO A 477 -5.99 21.11 -11.17
CA PRO A 477 -4.73 20.90 -10.47
C PRO A 477 -4.60 19.51 -9.82
N VAL A 478 -3.42 18.89 -9.95
CA VAL A 478 -3.12 17.56 -9.39
C VAL A 478 -3.14 17.51 -7.85
N GLU A 479 -2.92 18.65 -7.19
CA GLU A 479 -2.86 18.78 -5.72
C GLU A 479 -4.14 18.30 -5.00
N TYR A 480 -5.29 18.29 -5.67
CA TYR A 480 -6.55 17.78 -5.14
C TYR A 480 -6.57 16.25 -5.01
N LEU A 481 -5.65 15.56 -5.69
CA LEU A 481 -5.58 14.11 -5.74
C LEU A 481 -4.52 13.54 -4.78
N ILE A 482 -3.72 14.38 -4.13
CA ILE A 482 -2.58 13.94 -3.31
C ILE A 482 -2.76 14.32 -1.85
N VAL A 483 -2.23 13.47 -0.97
CA VAL A 483 -2.15 13.69 0.47
C VAL A 483 -0.73 13.40 0.92
N ASN A 484 -0.14 14.27 1.73
CA ASN A 484 1.24 14.10 2.18
C ASN A 484 1.31 13.30 3.49
N ALA A 485 2.33 12.45 3.59
CA ALA A 485 2.76 11.79 4.80
C ALA A 485 4.09 12.39 5.29
N THR A 486 4.41 12.18 6.55
CA THR A 486 5.75 12.50 7.09
C THR A 486 6.69 11.31 6.87
N HIS A 487 7.99 11.50 6.99
CA HIS A 487 8.98 10.44 6.87
C HIS A 487 10.13 10.62 7.85
N GLY A 488 10.90 9.57 8.08
CA GLY A 488 12.07 9.65 8.94
C GLY A 488 12.75 8.30 9.18
N PHE A 489 13.71 8.32 10.09
CA PHE A 489 14.42 7.17 10.62
C PHE A 489 14.12 7.04 12.12
N PRO A 490 14.12 5.81 12.68
CA PRO A 490 14.00 5.62 14.11
C PRO A 490 15.22 6.21 14.84
N ASN A 491 15.00 6.78 16.03
CA ASN A 491 16.10 7.29 16.86
C ASN A 491 17.12 6.20 17.24
N THR A 492 16.63 4.97 17.44
CA THR A 492 17.44 3.78 17.69
C THR A 492 17.07 2.73 16.64
N PRO A 493 17.85 2.59 15.56
CA PRO A 493 17.59 1.58 14.53
C PRO A 493 17.57 0.17 15.10
N ASN A 494 16.50 -0.56 14.80
CA ASN A 494 16.37 -1.98 15.12
C ASN A 494 15.71 -2.70 13.92
N PRO A 495 16.42 -2.79 12.78
CA PRO A 495 15.87 -3.37 11.56
C PRO A 495 15.66 -4.87 11.69
N THR A 496 14.69 -5.38 10.95
CA THR A 496 14.40 -6.83 10.84
C THR A 496 15.54 -7.56 10.14
N PHE A 497 16.17 -6.95 9.14
CA PHE A 497 17.33 -7.48 8.45
C PHE A 497 18.61 -6.80 8.95
N LEU A 498 19.57 -7.58 9.41
CA LEU A 498 20.83 -7.09 9.98
C LEU A 498 21.90 -6.82 8.91
N SER A 499 21.73 -7.32 7.70
CA SER A 499 22.65 -7.17 6.59
C SER A 499 21.95 -6.67 5.32
N SER A 500 22.68 -5.86 4.57
CA SER A 500 22.33 -5.30 3.26
C SER A 500 23.49 -5.48 2.25
N LYS A 501 24.34 -6.48 2.49
CA LYS A 501 25.63 -6.67 1.78
C LYS A 501 25.50 -7.54 0.54
N PHE A 502 24.44 -8.34 0.43
CA PHE A 502 24.25 -9.18 -0.75
C PHE A 502 23.89 -8.34 -1.97
N ALA A 503 24.24 -8.85 -3.16
CA ALA A 503 23.93 -8.22 -4.43
C ALA A 503 22.41 -8.02 -4.59
N ILE A 504 21.97 -6.78 -4.83
CA ILE A 504 20.57 -6.43 -5.09
C ILE A 504 20.15 -6.92 -6.47
N GLU A 505 18.95 -7.48 -6.58
CA GLU A 505 18.36 -8.00 -7.81
C GLU A 505 18.18 -6.97 -8.93
N ASN A 506 18.08 -7.44 -10.18
CA ASN A 506 17.73 -6.63 -11.35
C ASN A 506 18.68 -5.44 -11.63
N ARG A 507 19.96 -5.55 -11.25
CA ARG A 507 21.02 -4.56 -11.52
C ARG A 507 22.14 -5.15 -12.39
N PRO A 508 21.85 -5.55 -13.64
CA PRO A 508 22.80 -6.27 -14.49
C PRO A 508 24.10 -5.49 -14.68
N GLY A 509 25.24 -6.16 -14.51
CA GLY A 509 26.57 -5.57 -14.69
C GLY A 509 27.05 -4.67 -13.54
N LEU A 510 26.19 -4.35 -12.58
CA LEU A 510 26.58 -3.67 -11.33
C LEU A 510 26.54 -4.67 -10.17
N HIS A 511 25.41 -5.35 -9.97
CA HIS A 511 25.23 -6.39 -8.97
C HIS A 511 24.77 -7.68 -9.66
N ASP A 512 25.71 -8.59 -9.91
CA ASP A 512 25.38 -9.90 -10.44
C ASP A 512 25.08 -10.85 -9.28
N GLN A 513 23.85 -11.39 -9.26
CA GLN A 513 23.46 -12.43 -8.31
C GLN A 513 23.86 -13.79 -8.88
N ASP A 514 24.77 -14.48 -8.18
CA ASP A 514 25.24 -15.81 -8.55
C ASP A 514 25.31 -16.71 -7.30
N LEU A 515 25.02 -17.99 -7.50
CA LEU A 515 25.08 -19.01 -6.48
C LEU A 515 26.50 -19.12 -5.92
N THR A 516 27.52 -19.01 -6.76
CA THR A 516 28.92 -19.04 -6.29
C THR A 516 29.21 -17.88 -5.35
N VAL A 517 28.65 -16.69 -5.59
CA VAL A 517 28.81 -15.52 -4.69
C VAL A 517 28.13 -15.78 -3.35
N ALA A 518 26.88 -16.28 -3.36
CA ALA A 518 26.15 -16.64 -2.15
C ALA A 518 26.86 -17.74 -1.34
N LEU A 519 27.30 -18.82 -1.99
CA LEU A 519 28.02 -19.92 -1.36
C LEU A 519 29.38 -19.47 -0.81
N THR A 520 30.09 -18.59 -1.51
CA THR A 520 31.37 -18.05 -1.04
C THR A 520 31.18 -17.14 0.17
N SER A 521 30.12 -16.32 0.22
CA SER A 521 29.86 -15.44 1.37
C SER A 521 29.56 -16.27 2.63
N ILE A 522 28.73 -17.30 2.51
CA ILE A 522 28.39 -18.24 3.58
C ILE A 522 29.62 -19.07 3.97
N GLY A 523 30.33 -19.61 2.98
CA GLY A 523 31.53 -20.42 3.15
C GLY A 523 32.68 -19.67 3.84
N LYS A 524 32.87 -18.38 3.57
CA LYS A 524 33.86 -17.54 4.27
C LYS A 524 33.61 -17.43 5.78
N ILE A 525 32.35 -17.50 6.20
CA ILE A 525 31.97 -17.40 7.62
C ILE A 525 32.13 -18.74 8.32
N VAL A 526 31.62 -19.81 7.72
CA VAL A 526 31.62 -21.16 8.32
C VAL A 526 32.99 -21.85 8.17
N GLY A 527 33.75 -21.52 7.12
CA GLY A 527 34.98 -22.20 6.75
C GLY A 527 34.75 -23.69 6.46
N HIS A 528 35.71 -24.53 6.83
CA HIS A 528 35.58 -25.99 6.73
C HIS A 528 34.89 -26.64 7.94
N LYS A 529 34.29 -25.86 8.85
CA LYS A 529 33.65 -26.40 10.06
C LYS A 529 32.27 -26.96 9.75
N GLU A 530 31.91 -28.04 10.44
CA GLU A 530 30.53 -28.51 10.51
C GLU A 530 29.86 -27.96 11.75
N LEU A 531 28.80 -27.16 11.54
CA LEU A 531 27.95 -26.69 12.63
C LEU A 531 26.89 -27.75 12.91
N PHE A 532 26.80 -28.18 14.16
CA PHE A 532 25.80 -29.15 14.63
C PHE A 532 24.79 -28.47 15.57
N PRO A 533 23.58 -29.05 15.71
CA PRO A 533 22.60 -28.58 16.69
C PRO A 533 23.12 -28.61 18.13
N ILE A 534 22.68 -27.65 18.96
CA ILE A 534 23.06 -27.59 20.37
C ILE A 534 22.37 -28.75 21.12
N GLY A 535 23.14 -29.78 21.47
CA GLY A 535 22.67 -30.90 22.31
C GLY A 535 22.68 -32.28 21.65
N ASP A 536 23.19 -32.42 20.41
CA ASP A 536 23.21 -33.69 19.65
C ASP A 536 24.28 -34.71 20.12
N GLY A 537 24.72 -34.64 21.38
CA GLY A 537 25.64 -35.61 21.99
C GLY A 537 27.09 -35.62 21.46
N ILE A 538 27.41 -34.84 20.43
CA ILE A 538 28.79 -34.61 19.98
C ILE A 538 29.38 -33.54 20.90
N GLU A 539 30.09 -33.98 21.95
CA GLU A 539 30.84 -33.08 22.83
C GLU A 539 31.82 -32.24 21.99
N SER A 540 31.52 -30.94 21.81
CA SER A 540 32.51 -29.95 21.41
C SER A 540 33.60 -29.94 22.48
N THR A 541 34.65 -30.70 22.24
CA THR A 541 35.72 -30.94 23.21
C THR A 541 36.44 -29.62 23.48
N LYS A 542 36.39 -29.18 24.75
CA LYS A 542 37.02 -27.99 25.35
C LYS A 542 36.25 -26.68 25.15
N GLY A 543 36.00 -25.97 26.26
CA GLY A 543 35.26 -24.69 26.32
C GLY A 543 35.80 -23.52 25.49
N LYS A 544 36.96 -23.64 24.82
CA LYS A 544 37.42 -22.70 23.79
C LYS A 544 36.75 -22.94 22.43
N SER A 545 36.41 -24.19 22.08
CA SER A 545 35.75 -24.53 20.81
C SER A 545 34.31 -24.01 20.80
N ARG A 546 33.60 -24.12 21.91
CA ARG A 546 32.21 -23.67 22.03
C ARG A 546 32.04 -22.15 21.85
N ALA A 547 32.89 -21.34 22.46
CA ALA A 547 32.84 -19.88 22.30
C ALA A 547 33.16 -19.42 20.86
N ASP A 548 34.05 -20.14 20.17
CA ASP A 548 34.37 -19.89 18.77
C ASP A 548 33.21 -20.31 17.85
N ASP A 549 32.55 -21.44 18.16
CA ASP A 549 31.35 -21.88 17.45
C ASP A 549 30.18 -20.92 17.65
N ASP A 550 29.96 -20.41 18.88
CA ASP A 550 28.92 -19.41 19.17
C ASP A 550 29.15 -18.12 18.35
N GLN A 551 30.40 -17.66 18.24
CA GLN A 551 30.73 -16.49 17.41
C GLN A 551 30.49 -16.74 15.91
N VAL A 552 30.83 -17.93 15.41
CA VAL A 552 30.56 -18.29 14.00
C VAL A 552 29.05 -18.34 13.75
N ARG A 553 28.27 -18.88 14.69
CA ARG A 553 26.80 -18.93 14.61
C ARG A 553 26.20 -17.53 14.55
N GLU A 554 26.62 -16.62 15.43
CA GLU A 554 26.15 -15.22 15.40
C GLU A 554 26.50 -14.52 14.07
N LYS A 555 27.73 -14.69 13.57
CA LYS A 555 28.13 -14.13 12.27
C LYS A 555 27.33 -14.71 11.10
N LEU A 556 27.04 -16.01 11.14
CA LEU A 556 26.22 -16.67 10.13
C LEU A 556 24.79 -16.13 10.15
N VAL A 557 24.18 -16.00 11.32
CA VAL A 557 22.84 -15.41 11.46
C VAL A 557 22.80 -13.98 10.92
N GLY A 558 23.80 -13.16 11.26
CA GLY A 558 23.90 -11.80 10.74
C GLY A 558 24.00 -11.73 9.22
N ALA A 559 24.74 -12.65 8.60
CA ALA A 559 24.86 -12.71 7.13
C ALA A 559 23.63 -13.28 6.43
N LEU A 560 22.91 -14.21 7.07
CA LEU A 560 21.66 -14.78 6.54
C LEU A 560 20.46 -13.84 6.73
N SER A 561 20.58 -12.86 7.62
CA SER A 561 19.59 -11.80 7.84
C SER A 561 19.71 -10.69 6.78
N ASP A 562 19.54 -11.07 5.51
CA ASP A 562 19.63 -10.18 4.34
C ASP A 562 18.50 -10.50 3.35
N TRP A 563 17.63 -9.53 3.09
CA TRP A 563 16.45 -9.72 2.24
C TRP A 563 16.82 -10.17 0.82
N HIS A 564 17.84 -9.56 0.22
CA HIS A 564 18.22 -9.84 -1.16
C HIS A 564 18.80 -11.26 -1.28
N LEU A 565 19.53 -11.71 -0.26
CA LEU A 565 20.00 -13.09 -0.17
C LEU A 565 18.82 -14.08 -0.07
N LEU A 566 17.82 -13.80 0.78
CA LEU A 566 16.62 -14.65 0.90
C LEU A 566 15.87 -14.72 -0.43
N ALA A 567 15.65 -13.58 -1.07
CA ALA A 567 14.94 -13.50 -2.35
C ALA A 567 15.68 -14.28 -3.45
N PHE A 568 17.00 -14.27 -3.43
CA PHE A 568 17.83 -15.04 -4.36
C PHE A 568 17.81 -16.54 -4.04
N LEU A 569 18.01 -16.94 -2.78
CA LEU A 569 18.03 -18.36 -2.38
C LEU A 569 16.71 -19.08 -2.65
N ASP A 570 15.59 -18.38 -2.56
CA ASP A 570 14.27 -18.89 -2.96
C ASP A 570 14.21 -19.28 -4.46
N THR A 571 15.01 -18.64 -5.33
CA THR A 571 15.09 -19.00 -6.76
C THR A 571 16.05 -20.15 -7.04
N SER A 572 16.90 -20.52 -6.09
CA SER A 572 18.00 -21.46 -6.30
C SER A 572 17.55 -22.92 -6.48
N GLY A 573 16.33 -23.26 -6.04
CA GLY A 573 15.77 -24.61 -6.12
C GLY A 573 16.37 -25.63 -5.14
N PHE A 574 17.34 -25.25 -4.31
CA PHE A 574 17.95 -26.13 -3.30
C PHE A 574 17.16 -26.20 -1.99
N LEU A 575 16.41 -25.13 -1.68
CA LEU A 575 15.62 -25.01 -0.47
C LEU A 575 14.15 -25.18 -0.81
N ASP A 576 13.48 -26.11 -0.14
CA ASP A 576 12.03 -26.22 -0.26
C ASP A 576 11.31 -25.14 0.56
N GLN A 577 9.98 -25.16 0.58
CA GLN A 577 9.19 -24.15 1.29
C GLN A 577 9.39 -24.20 2.81
N ASP A 578 9.63 -25.38 3.39
CA ASP A 578 9.82 -25.53 4.83
C ASP A 578 11.22 -25.08 5.25
N ASP A 579 12.22 -25.32 4.38
CA ASP A 579 13.58 -24.84 4.52
C ASP A 579 13.62 -23.31 4.45
N MET A 580 12.95 -22.72 3.45
CA MET A 580 12.80 -21.27 3.34
C MET A 580 12.04 -20.68 4.52
N ALA A 581 11.03 -21.38 5.08
CA ALA A 581 10.32 -20.91 6.28
C ALA A 581 11.24 -20.88 7.51
N ALA A 582 12.08 -21.91 7.68
CA ALA A 582 13.07 -21.95 8.74
C ALA A 582 14.13 -20.84 8.58
N LEU A 583 14.57 -20.60 7.34
CA LEU A 583 15.53 -19.55 7.03
C LEU A 583 14.96 -18.14 7.25
N CYS A 584 13.73 -17.87 6.81
CA CYS A 584 13.04 -16.60 7.07
C CYS A 584 12.83 -16.37 8.58
N ARG A 585 12.47 -17.43 9.32
CA ARG A 585 12.36 -17.36 10.79
C ARG A 585 13.70 -17.00 11.42
N LEU A 586 14.78 -17.65 11.00
CA LEU A 586 16.12 -17.34 11.50
C LEU A 586 16.53 -15.89 11.19
N ALA A 587 16.32 -15.46 9.95
CA ALA A 587 16.67 -14.12 9.46
C ALA A 587 15.92 -13.00 10.19
N THR A 588 14.72 -13.28 10.73
CA THR A 588 13.86 -12.30 11.41
C THR A 588 13.93 -12.38 12.93
N THR A 589 14.18 -13.55 13.53
CA THR A 589 14.30 -13.69 15.00
C THR A 589 15.72 -13.56 15.52
N HIS A 590 16.72 -13.65 14.62
CA HIS A 590 18.16 -13.58 14.93
C HIS A 590 18.62 -14.58 16.01
N ASP A 591 17.91 -15.70 16.14
CA ASP A 591 18.17 -16.69 17.19
C ASP A 591 19.25 -17.67 16.73
N SER A 592 20.48 -17.42 17.19
CA SER A 592 21.65 -18.27 16.96
C SER A 592 21.58 -19.62 17.69
N GLY A 593 20.54 -19.88 18.49
CA GLY A 593 20.29 -21.16 19.15
C GLY A 593 19.25 -22.00 18.40
N ALA A 594 18.01 -21.99 18.88
CA ALA A 594 16.97 -22.94 18.48
C ALA A 594 16.51 -22.75 17.02
N ALA A 595 16.40 -21.50 16.55
CA ALA A 595 16.05 -21.24 15.15
C ALA A 595 17.15 -21.69 14.19
N LEU A 596 18.42 -21.43 14.52
CA LEU A 596 19.55 -21.90 13.71
C LEU A 596 19.65 -23.43 13.72
N ASP A 597 19.45 -24.07 14.87
CA ASP A 597 19.43 -25.53 14.97
C ASP A 597 18.33 -26.17 14.13
N ALA A 598 17.13 -25.56 14.11
CA ALA A 598 16.04 -26.00 13.27
C ALA A 598 16.38 -25.90 11.77
N LEU A 599 17.18 -24.91 11.36
CA LEU A 599 17.69 -24.79 9.99
C LEU A 599 18.81 -25.81 9.70
N LEU A 600 19.75 -26.04 10.64
CA LEU A 600 20.84 -27.00 10.48
C LEU A 600 20.36 -28.46 10.28
N LEU A 601 19.19 -28.79 10.81
CA LEU A 601 18.55 -30.10 10.65
C LEU A 601 17.89 -30.29 9.28
N ARG A 602 17.73 -29.24 8.47
CA ARG A 602 17.07 -29.30 7.17
C ARG A 602 17.96 -29.88 6.08
N GLY A 603 17.39 -30.75 5.25
CA GLY A 603 18.12 -31.44 4.17
C GLY A 603 18.61 -30.49 3.06
N GLY A 604 17.78 -29.53 2.64
CA GLY A 604 18.19 -28.53 1.64
C GLY A 604 19.32 -27.65 2.17
N TRP A 605 19.24 -27.24 3.43
CA TRP A 605 20.31 -26.48 4.08
C TRP A 605 21.63 -27.25 4.19
N GLN A 606 21.59 -28.53 4.57
CA GLN A 606 22.78 -29.38 4.62
C GLN A 606 23.45 -29.51 3.25
N THR A 607 22.64 -29.62 2.18
CA THR A 607 23.12 -29.66 0.80
C THR A 607 23.80 -28.34 0.41
N LEU A 608 23.17 -27.21 0.72
CA LEU A 608 23.73 -25.87 0.48
C LEU A 608 25.04 -25.68 1.24
N MET A 609 25.10 -26.11 2.50
CA MET A 609 26.31 -26.03 3.32
C MET A 609 27.44 -26.92 2.81
N ALA A 610 27.14 -28.12 2.30
CA ALA A 610 28.13 -28.99 1.68
C ALA A 610 28.77 -28.28 0.46
N LEU A 611 27.95 -27.68 -0.41
CA LEU A 611 28.42 -26.92 -1.56
C LEU A 611 29.22 -25.67 -1.15
N ALA A 612 28.78 -24.96 -0.11
CA ALA A 612 29.46 -23.77 0.39
C ALA A 612 30.89 -24.10 0.88
N ARG A 613 31.08 -25.27 1.51
CA ARG A 613 32.40 -25.73 1.99
C ARG A 613 33.36 -26.06 0.86
N GLU A 614 32.87 -26.56 -0.26
CA GLU A 614 33.70 -26.83 -1.45
C GLU A 614 34.20 -25.53 -2.11
N HIS A 615 33.44 -24.44 -1.95
CA HIS A 615 33.79 -23.12 -2.49
C HIS A 615 34.61 -22.26 -1.51
N VAL A 616 35.00 -22.79 -0.34
CA VAL A 616 35.91 -22.10 0.57
C VAL A 616 37.28 -22.01 -0.11
N PRO A 617 37.89 -20.81 -0.22
CA PRO A 617 39.21 -20.67 -0.79
C PRO A 617 40.22 -21.53 -0.02
N GLN A 618 40.85 -22.50 -0.68
CA GLN A 618 41.91 -23.30 -0.04
C GLN A 618 43.07 -22.37 0.34
N SER A 619 43.39 -22.28 1.63
CA SER A 619 44.63 -21.64 2.06
C SER A 619 45.79 -22.45 1.47
N SER A 620 46.47 -21.92 0.46
CA SER A 620 47.70 -22.53 -0.06
C SER A 620 48.76 -22.53 1.04
N SER A 621 48.92 -23.67 1.71
CA SER A 621 50.07 -23.97 2.54
C SER A 621 51.28 -24.17 1.64
N SER A 622 52.00 -23.08 1.39
CA SER A 622 53.34 -23.13 0.83
C SER A 622 54.20 -22.17 1.62
N GLU A 623 54.84 -22.71 2.66
CA GLU A 623 56.02 -22.10 3.25
C GLU A 623 57.08 -21.93 2.15
N ASN A 624 57.17 -20.73 1.59
CA ASN A 624 58.37 -20.27 0.91
C ASN A 624 58.73 -18.90 1.49
N LYS A 625 59.81 -18.89 2.28
CA LYS A 625 60.55 -17.68 2.62
C LYS A 625 61.01 -17.01 1.32
N ALA A 626 60.41 -15.87 0.95
CA ALA A 626 61.09 -14.79 0.22
C ALA A 626 60.26 -13.50 0.21
N SER A 627 60.90 -12.44 0.73
CA SER A 627 60.75 -10.99 0.48
C SER A 627 59.37 -10.32 0.60
N GLU A 628 59.28 -9.40 1.57
CA GLU A 628 58.30 -8.32 1.66
C GLU A 628 58.15 -7.56 0.32
N PRO A 629 56.91 -7.28 -0.13
CA PRO A 629 56.65 -6.17 -1.03
C PRO A 629 56.34 -4.90 -0.21
N THR A 630 56.90 -3.81 -0.69
CA THR A 630 56.84 -2.44 -0.22
C THR A 630 55.44 -1.93 0.12
N LYS A 631 55.31 -1.23 1.26
CA LYS A 631 54.21 -0.31 1.55
C LYS A 631 54.20 0.80 0.51
N GLU A 632 53.27 0.77 -0.43
CA GLU A 632 52.83 1.98 -1.12
C GLU A 632 51.75 2.65 -0.26
N GLN A 633 52.20 3.70 0.40
CA GLN A 633 51.40 4.64 1.15
C GLN A 633 50.84 5.67 0.16
N PHE A 634 49.65 5.44 -0.37
CA PHE A 634 48.94 6.48 -1.12
C PHE A 634 48.38 7.50 -0.13
N THR A 635 49.08 8.63 -0.06
CA THR A 635 48.76 9.82 0.74
C THR A 635 47.88 10.72 -0.13
N TYR A 636 46.70 11.06 0.38
CA TYR A 636 45.93 12.20 -0.11
C TYR A 636 46.56 13.47 0.46
N ASP A 637 47.28 14.17 -0.41
CA ASP A 637 47.87 15.49 -0.23
C ASP A 637 46.77 16.55 -0.32
N GLY A 638 46.35 17.04 0.84
CA GLY A 638 45.67 18.32 0.98
C GLY A 638 46.65 19.38 1.43
N GLY A 639 47.51 19.83 0.52
CA GLY A 639 48.35 21.01 0.65
C GLY A 639 47.49 22.26 0.83
N MET A 640 47.41 22.70 2.08
CA MET A 640 47.04 24.04 2.47
C MET A 640 48.35 24.84 2.51
N ASP A 641 48.57 25.67 1.49
CA ASP A 641 49.72 26.58 1.43
C ASP A 641 49.64 27.57 2.59
N SER A 642 50.61 27.50 3.51
CA SER A 642 50.99 28.62 4.36
C SER A 642 52.51 28.81 4.30
N ASP A 643 52.92 29.85 3.57
CA ASP A 643 54.23 30.48 3.71
C ASP A 643 54.14 31.58 4.78
N ASP A 644 55.09 31.49 5.71
CA ASP A 644 55.80 32.53 6.46
C ASP A 644 55.01 33.63 7.20
N ASP A 645 55.17 33.73 8.53
CA ASP A 645 56.25 34.54 9.13
C ASP A 645 56.17 34.53 10.68
N ALA A 646 57.30 34.91 11.29
CA ALA A 646 57.79 34.68 12.65
C ALA A 646 57.09 35.38 13.85
N GLY A 647 57.48 34.95 15.07
CA GLY A 647 57.47 35.75 16.30
C GLY A 647 56.80 35.05 17.50
N PHE A 648 57.50 34.29 18.34
CA PHE A 648 58.35 34.71 19.49
C PHE A 648 57.54 35.18 20.72
N ASP A 649 57.88 34.55 21.86
CA ASP A 649 57.60 34.91 23.27
C ASP A 649 56.18 34.78 23.84
N ASP A 650 55.96 34.50 25.13
CA ASP A 650 56.71 33.89 26.23
C ASP A 650 55.71 33.85 27.41
N ALA A 651 55.90 32.90 28.32
CA ALA A 651 55.59 32.94 29.75
C ALA A 651 54.14 33.08 30.32
N ASN A 652 53.92 32.22 31.33
CA ASN A 652 53.27 32.47 32.63
C ASN A 652 51.73 32.59 32.71
N GLU A 653 51.03 32.13 33.75
CA GLU A 653 51.35 31.46 35.03
C GLU A 653 50.02 30.98 35.64
N ASP A 654 50.05 29.82 36.30
CA ASP A 654 49.45 29.45 37.59
C ASP A 654 48.14 30.10 38.09
N PHE A 655 47.16 29.26 38.49
CA PHE A 655 46.64 29.28 39.87
C PHE A 655 45.86 27.98 40.23
N TYR A 656 46.26 27.37 41.35
CA TYR A 656 45.57 26.29 42.07
C TYR A 656 44.41 26.84 42.93
N ASP A 657 43.37 26.05 43.23
CA ASP A 657 43.03 25.61 44.61
C ASP A 657 41.63 24.96 44.68
N ASP A 658 41.54 24.01 45.61
CA ASP A 658 40.55 22.98 45.84
C ASP A 658 39.32 23.46 46.65
N GLY A 659 38.23 22.68 46.66
CA GLY A 659 37.18 22.80 47.68
C GLY A 659 35.82 22.17 47.36
N GLU A 660 35.51 21.08 48.07
CA GLU A 660 34.32 20.21 48.05
C GLU A 660 32.95 20.89 48.31
N GLY A 661 31.85 20.21 47.87
CA GLY A 661 30.60 20.14 48.66
C GLY A 661 29.26 20.20 47.92
N ASP A 662 28.64 19.03 47.76
CA ASP A 662 27.21 18.66 47.77
C ASP A 662 26.19 19.05 46.67
N ASP A 663 25.66 17.98 46.05
CA ASP A 663 24.28 17.63 45.69
C ASP A 663 23.36 18.62 44.95
N ASP A 664 23.06 18.32 43.68
CA ASP A 664 21.70 18.02 43.18
C ASP A 664 21.74 17.70 41.66
N GLU A 665 21.10 16.58 41.27
CA GLU A 665 21.00 16.10 39.89
C GLU A 665 19.96 16.92 39.09
N ASP A 666 20.39 17.53 37.97
CA ASP A 666 19.50 18.00 36.90
C ASP A 666 20.10 17.67 35.52
N VAL A 667 19.42 16.77 34.81
CA VAL A 667 19.73 16.36 33.43
C VAL A 667 19.33 17.48 32.47
N GLN A 668 20.31 18.21 31.93
CA GLN A 668 20.09 19.18 30.85
C GLN A 668 19.95 18.50 29.49
N ILE A 669 18.74 18.52 28.95
CA ILE A 669 18.45 18.26 27.55
C ILE A 669 18.77 19.52 26.75
N SER A 670 19.75 19.42 25.85
CA SER A 670 20.16 20.48 24.93
C SER A 670 19.09 20.71 23.85
N HIS A 671 18.53 21.92 23.85
CA HIS A 671 17.64 22.42 22.82
C HIS A 671 18.41 22.75 21.53
N VAL A 672 18.19 21.97 20.46
CA VAL A 672 18.51 22.42 19.10
C VAL A 672 17.32 23.23 18.55
N ARG A 673 17.67 24.42 18.06
CA ARG A 673 16.77 25.51 17.65
C ARG A 673 15.91 25.13 16.45
N ARG A 674 14.59 25.17 16.62
CA ARG A 674 13.60 25.30 15.53
C ARG A 674 13.49 26.78 15.18
N ALA A 675 13.83 27.17 13.95
CA ALA A 675 13.55 28.51 13.45
C ALA A 675 12.07 28.63 13.07
N SER A 676 11.36 29.55 13.71
CA SER A 676 9.97 29.90 13.39
C SER A 676 9.93 30.87 12.22
N ALA A 677 9.24 30.51 11.13
CA ALA A 677 8.81 31.47 10.11
C ALA A 677 7.77 32.40 10.73
N ARG A 678 8.13 33.69 10.90
CA ARG A 678 7.20 34.76 11.29
C ARG A 678 6.52 35.30 10.04
N ASP A 679 5.20 35.37 10.14
CA ASP A 679 4.29 36.12 9.28
C ASP A 679 4.45 37.62 9.63
N GLU A 680 5.02 38.41 8.72
CA GLU A 680 4.94 39.88 8.78
C GLU A 680 4.41 40.44 7.47
N THR A 681 3.25 41.06 7.60
CA THR A 681 2.58 41.87 6.59
C THR A 681 3.29 43.21 6.46
N SER A 682 3.79 43.55 5.27
CA SER A 682 3.96 44.95 4.86
C SER A 682 3.82 45.06 3.35
N GLY A 683 2.89 45.92 2.93
CA GLY A 683 2.61 46.18 1.53
C GLY A 683 3.50 47.29 1.00
N THR A 684 4.15 47.01 -0.12
CA THR A 684 4.50 47.91 -1.22
C THR A 684 5.09 47.03 -2.31
N ASP A 685 4.53 47.10 -3.52
CA ASP A 685 5.26 46.99 -4.82
C ASP A 685 4.40 46.42 -5.95
N ALA A 686 3.23 47.03 -6.18
CA ALA A 686 2.55 46.96 -7.47
C ALA A 686 3.21 47.85 -8.55
N ALA A 687 4.24 48.63 -8.20
CA ALA A 687 4.94 49.54 -9.12
C ALA A 687 6.20 48.92 -9.74
N THR A 688 6.79 47.89 -9.13
CA THR A 688 8.05 47.29 -9.57
C THR A 688 7.83 46.17 -10.61
N ALA A 689 6.65 45.54 -10.61
CA ALA A 689 6.27 44.50 -11.58
C ALA A 689 6.00 45.05 -13.01
N LEU A 690 5.63 46.33 -13.15
CA LEU A 690 5.41 46.98 -14.45
C LEU A 690 6.71 47.43 -15.15
N ALA A 691 7.82 47.52 -14.42
CA ALA A 691 9.11 47.95 -14.98
C ALA A 691 9.92 46.79 -15.61
N ILE A 692 9.70 45.56 -15.15
CA ILE A 692 10.44 44.37 -15.64
C ILE A 692 9.81 43.80 -16.92
N ALA A 693 8.49 43.95 -17.10
CA ALA A 693 7.79 43.54 -18.32
C ALA A 693 8.16 44.38 -19.57
N ALA A 694 8.83 45.52 -19.40
CA ALA A 694 9.26 46.38 -20.51
C ALA A 694 10.68 46.06 -21.04
N ALA A 695 11.40 45.09 -20.45
CA ALA A 695 12.82 44.85 -20.75
C ALA A 695 13.13 43.52 -21.45
N GLN A 696 12.13 42.73 -21.88
CA GLN A 696 12.34 41.45 -22.59
C GLN A 696 11.59 41.36 -23.93
N ALA A 697 11.40 42.49 -24.61
CA ALA A 697 10.85 42.53 -25.97
C ALA A 697 11.90 43.09 -26.94
N ASP A 698 13.05 42.43 -27.08
CA ASP A 698 13.92 42.68 -28.24
C ASP A 698 14.90 41.51 -28.47
N ASP A 699 14.39 40.39 -29.00
CA ASP A 699 15.18 39.58 -29.95
C ASP A 699 14.26 38.61 -30.72
N GLY A 700 13.72 39.08 -31.85
CA GLY A 700 12.90 38.28 -32.76
C GLY A 700 12.81 38.93 -34.15
N PRO A 701 12.77 38.15 -35.24
CA PRO A 701 12.87 38.67 -36.61
C PRO A 701 11.75 39.67 -36.89
N THR A 702 12.14 40.87 -37.31
CA THR A 702 11.25 42.02 -37.52
C THR A 702 10.12 41.70 -38.51
N GLY A 703 8.87 41.83 -38.04
CA GLY A 703 7.68 41.81 -38.91
C GLY A 703 6.66 40.72 -38.64
N VAL A 704 6.70 40.01 -37.51
CA VAL A 704 5.78 38.89 -37.22
C VAL A 704 5.04 39.13 -35.90
N LYS A 705 3.73 38.89 -35.85
CA LYS A 705 2.93 38.93 -34.62
C LYS A 705 2.83 37.52 -34.01
N VAL A 706 3.36 37.35 -32.80
CA VAL A 706 3.31 36.06 -32.10
C VAL A 706 2.01 35.97 -31.31
N CYS A 707 1.24 34.90 -31.52
CA CYS A 707 0.02 34.65 -30.74
C CYS A 707 0.38 34.36 -29.28
N SER A 708 -0.15 35.14 -28.35
CA SER A 708 0.05 34.95 -26.91
C SER A 708 -0.50 33.62 -26.36
N HIS A 709 -1.37 32.95 -27.12
CA HIS A 709 -2.04 31.71 -26.70
C HIS A 709 -1.39 30.43 -27.25
N CYS A 710 -0.97 30.42 -28.51
CA CYS A 710 -0.38 29.23 -29.14
C CYS A 710 1.05 29.46 -29.65
N THR A 711 1.62 30.65 -29.43
CA THR A 711 2.97 31.05 -29.85
C THR A 711 3.23 31.00 -31.35
N TYR A 712 2.18 30.80 -32.17
CA TYR A 712 2.32 30.79 -33.61
C TYR A 712 2.67 32.19 -34.15
N HIS A 713 3.47 32.20 -35.20
CA HIS A 713 3.99 33.37 -35.87
C HIS A 713 3.04 33.78 -37.00
N ASN A 714 2.26 34.84 -36.78
CA ASN A 714 1.24 35.32 -37.71
C ASN A 714 1.74 36.53 -38.50
N GLU A 715 1.15 36.76 -39.68
CA GLU A 715 1.41 37.98 -40.44
C GLU A 715 1.09 39.24 -39.60
N PRO A 716 1.85 40.33 -39.77
CA PRO A 716 1.72 41.52 -38.92
C PRO A 716 0.36 42.23 -39.10
N THR A 717 -0.35 41.97 -40.20
CA THR A 717 -1.70 42.48 -40.49
C THR A 717 -2.83 41.60 -39.97
N ALA A 718 -2.55 40.41 -39.42
CA ALA A 718 -3.59 39.52 -38.90
C ALA A 718 -4.22 40.08 -37.62
N SER A 719 -5.55 40.02 -37.53
CA SER A 719 -6.34 40.37 -36.33
C SER A 719 -6.57 39.17 -35.42
N ASP A 720 -6.69 37.98 -35.99
CA ASP A 720 -6.90 36.72 -35.30
C ASP A 720 -5.83 35.72 -35.74
N CYS A 721 -5.49 34.78 -34.85
CA CYS A 721 -4.44 33.80 -35.09
C CYS A 721 -4.90 32.77 -36.12
N GLU A 722 -4.07 32.52 -37.14
CA GLU A 722 -4.38 31.57 -38.22
C GLU A 722 -4.55 30.13 -37.73
N ILE A 723 -3.90 29.77 -36.60
CA ILE A 723 -3.93 28.41 -36.06
C ILE A 723 -5.05 28.21 -35.05
N CYS A 724 -5.25 29.14 -34.12
CA CYS A 724 -6.23 28.96 -33.03
C CYS A 724 -7.48 29.80 -33.16
N GLY A 725 -7.55 30.74 -34.11
CA GLY A 725 -8.70 31.62 -34.34
C GLY A 725 -8.97 32.65 -33.23
N LEU A 726 -8.03 32.81 -32.29
CA LEU A 726 -8.13 33.78 -31.19
C LEU A 726 -7.45 35.11 -31.56
N PRO A 727 -7.90 36.25 -31.00
CA PRO A 727 -7.32 37.56 -31.29
C PRO A 727 -5.82 37.62 -30.99
N LEU A 728 -5.04 38.29 -31.86
CA LEU A 728 -3.59 38.44 -31.77
C LEU A 728 -3.12 39.65 -30.97
#